data_AF-A0A2K8U5E7-F1
#
_entry.id   AF-A0A2K8U5E7-F1
#
_cell.length_a   1.000
_cell.length_b   1.000
_cell.length_c   1.000
_cell.angle_alpha   90.00
_cell.angle_beta   90.00
_cell.angle_gamma   90.00
#
_symmetry.space_group_name_H-M   'P 1'
#
loop_
_entity.id
_entity.type
_entity.pdbx_description
1 polymer ?
#
loop_
_entity_poly.entity_id
_entity_poly.type
_entity_poly.pdbx_seq_one_letter_code
_entity_poly.pdbx_strand_id
1 'polypeptide(L)'
;MKVRLAFPPGDYLMTTVSQSQGSTETGGEKSPSKDDSREVWRMQVPEPNDQDEKKVLIRLVEARTEGLESGQQYRFDSTRQGQQTSGMEFAYAPLMKAEVLVTLDADDTVVEVSGLDKLWTDLDTKAHTPMQQGLLAEMRIAKSDKGFESNFRRLEALMPKAAIAVGDAWKAGVRMDLPLVGELKVRYDCKLVALEPGSHGDVAVIEANSTYSLSKPKTIEAQGVALTLRNIEMAEKARVKIDVQTGIFVSDESTRSVSVQGIATQADQQQEVSSQNSSHTTTTLTPTGAQPPRDSAVQAASRAGADTGRPSGWAQSQEAATPATAAQATDQTDDSTQGLPMQGEADNGDRPALTAPPPAASSRPSSAQPPAAPGPLVMRRQAEPRQNAFSVLVPQGWLIEGGLFSVDPTQAGGALNAIETKCDFSVKRDTAGTVMVRWAPSYNFVDWSRAAEFASLAQLFPPGRTYNGALVKPMPTVEQYLMEGFKLVRPKATDVRVIERIDLPMVADLCTKLSQGVNAQMAQLGKPPMTFTAGALVIEYTEGGNRYREAALTALGDWRAAAGIWSNQFTFHMRAPAAQETQWKPVLDIVRQSLKFNPQWVAAYVRAAGERGQAAAALFRSLERIDQEIFAHRSAMQERISEDNYLLLTGQEKYVNPYTREVEQDSSDYRFRWTTPGGDRLYSQQDGFDPNRDAQLNQLEWKLTPVEQR
;
A
#
# COMPACT_ATOMS: atom_id res chain seq x y z
N MET A 1 -22.83 37.21 -34.12
CA MET A 1 -21.83 36.36 -34.81
C MET A 1 -22.12 34.89 -34.51
N LYS A 2 -21.80 33.96 -35.42
CA LYS A 2 -21.92 32.51 -35.16
C LYS A 2 -20.56 31.98 -34.72
N VAL A 3 -20.42 31.66 -33.44
CA VAL A 3 -19.20 31.00 -32.92
C VAL A 3 -19.44 29.51 -33.00
N ARG A 4 -18.56 28.78 -33.69
CA ARG A 4 -18.59 27.32 -33.77
C ARG A 4 -17.18 26.79 -33.53
N LEU A 5 -17.08 25.61 -32.95
CA LEU A 5 -15.83 24.87 -32.92
C LEU A 5 -15.62 24.25 -34.31
N ALA A 6 -14.39 24.29 -34.81
CA ALA A 6 -14.01 23.65 -36.05
C ALA A 6 -12.56 23.19 -35.98
N PHE A 7 -12.24 22.14 -36.73
CA PHE A 7 -10.91 21.56 -36.83
C PHE A 7 -10.48 21.58 -38.29
N PRO A 8 -9.92 22.70 -38.78
CA PRO A 8 -9.42 22.75 -40.14
C PRO A 8 -8.21 21.81 -40.31
N PRO A 9 -7.96 21.31 -41.53
CA PRO A 9 -6.81 20.46 -41.80
C PRO A 9 -5.50 21.15 -41.42
N GLY A 10 -4.62 20.42 -40.74
CA GLY A 10 -3.36 20.94 -40.24
C GLY A 10 -2.74 20.11 -39.12
N ASP A 11 -1.50 20.47 -38.78
CA ASP A 11 -0.79 19.92 -37.62
C ASP A 11 -0.83 20.94 -36.49
N TYR A 12 -1.20 20.52 -35.28
CA TYR A 12 -1.31 21.38 -34.10
C TYR A 12 -0.58 20.77 -32.90
N LEU A 13 -0.13 21.64 -32.00
CA LEU A 13 0.37 21.30 -30.67
C LEU A 13 -0.61 21.82 -29.62
N MET A 14 -1.22 20.90 -28.89
CA MET A 14 -2.04 21.19 -27.72
C MET A 14 -1.17 21.08 -26.48
N THR A 15 -0.89 22.20 -25.82
CA THR A 15 -0.12 22.23 -24.57
C THR A 15 -1.07 22.44 -23.40
N THR A 16 -1.07 21.51 -22.45
CA THR A 16 -1.82 21.61 -21.20
C THR A 16 -0.85 21.77 -20.04
N VAL A 17 -1.05 22.78 -19.22
CA VAL A 17 -0.35 22.99 -17.95
C VAL A 17 -1.39 22.95 -16.85
N SER A 18 -1.18 22.11 -15.84
CA SER A 18 -2.09 21.95 -14.72
C SER A 18 -1.33 22.06 -13.42
N GLN A 19 -1.91 22.75 -12.45
CA GLN A 19 -1.46 22.78 -11.07
C GLN A 19 -2.63 22.39 -10.20
N SER A 20 -2.46 21.38 -9.37
CA SER A 20 -3.49 20.94 -8.44
C SER A 20 -2.95 20.81 -7.02
N GLN A 21 -3.82 21.08 -6.06
CA GLN A 21 -3.56 20.90 -4.65
C GLN A 21 -4.83 20.42 -3.98
N GLY A 22 -4.68 19.43 -3.11
CA GLY A 22 -5.81 18.81 -2.45
C GLY A 22 -5.42 18.10 -1.17
N SER A 23 -6.40 17.39 -0.64
CA SER A 23 -6.20 16.46 0.46
C SER A 23 -7.27 15.40 0.45
N THR A 24 -6.89 14.18 0.77
CA THR A 24 -7.81 13.07 1.02
C THR A 24 -7.76 12.72 2.49
N GLU A 25 -8.93 12.65 3.12
CA GLU A 25 -9.11 12.22 4.51
C GLU A 25 -9.77 10.84 4.51
N THR A 26 -9.12 9.87 5.16
CA THR A 26 -9.64 8.51 5.32
C THR A 26 -9.54 8.13 6.79
N GLY A 27 -10.66 7.81 7.42
CA GLY A 27 -10.67 7.44 8.85
C GLY A 27 -10.11 8.53 9.78
N GLY A 28 -10.24 9.81 9.40
CA GLY A 28 -9.71 10.96 10.15
C GLY A 28 -8.25 11.31 9.86
N GLU A 29 -7.53 10.51 9.06
CA GLU A 29 -6.16 10.82 8.65
C GLU A 29 -6.17 11.61 7.33
N LYS A 30 -5.63 12.84 7.37
CA LYS A 30 -5.56 13.75 6.23
C LYS A 30 -4.23 13.62 5.51
N SER A 31 -4.27 13.18 4.25
CA SER A 31 -3.12 13.09 3.34
C SER A 31 -3.17 14.25 2.34
N PRO A 32 -2.24 15.22 2.38
CA PRO A 32 -2.18 16.29 1.39
C PRO A 32 -1.67 15.75 0.04
N SER A 33 -2.14 16.37 -1.04
CA SER A 33 -1.66 16.13 -2.39
C SER A 33 -1.34 17.44 -3.10
N LYS A 34 -0.30 17.41 -3.95
CA LYS A 34 0.03 18.49 -4.88
C LYS A 34 0.57 17.87 -6.16
N ASP A 35 0.08 18.30 -7.32
CA ASP A 35 0.60 17.90 -8.64
C ASP A 35 0.79 19.12 -9.52
N ASP A 36 1.96 19.21 -10.15
CA ASP A 36 2.27 20.16 -11.20
C ASP A 36 2.56 19.35 -12.47
N SER A 37 1.75 19.51 -13.51
CA SER A 37 1.88 18.75 -14.76
C SER A 37 1.88 19.65 -15.99
N ARG A 38 2.66 19.23 -16.99
CA ARG A 38 2.72 19.82 -18.33
C ARG A 38 2.73 18.71 -19.37
N GLU A 39 1.80 18.78 -20.29
CA GLU A 39 1.68 17.83 -21.41
C GLU A 39 1.61 18.57 -22.73
N VAL A 40 2.23 17.99 -23.75
CA VAL A 40 2.14 18.46 -25.13
C VAL A 40 1.64 17.29 -25.98
N TRP A 41 0.49 17.50 -26.59
CA TRP A 41 -0.14 16.57 -27.51
C TRP A 41 -0.04 17.12 -28.93
N ARG A 42 0.44 16.32 -29.86
CA ARG A 42 0.40 16.64 -31.29
C ARG A 42 -0.90 16.12 -31.86
N MET A 43 -1.64 16.98 -32.55
CA MET A 43 -2.90 16.68 -33.21
C MET A 43 -2.73 16.89 -34.72
N GLN A 44 -3.00 15.86 -35.51
CA GLN A 44 -2.93 15.92 -36.97
C GLN A 44 -4.34 15.78 -37.52
N VAL A 45 -4.84 16.85 -38.11
CA VAL A 45 -6.17 16.91 -38.72
C VAL A 45 -5.99 16.74 -40.23
N PRO A 46 -6.39 15.61 -40.82
CA PRO A 46 -6.32 15.42 -42.26
C PRO A 46 -7.42 16.21 -42.98
N GLU A 47 -7.34 16.26 -44.30
CA GLU A 47 -8.49 16.63 -45.13
C GLU A 47 -9.67 15.67 -44.90
N PRO A 48 -10.92 16.14 -45.02
CA PRO A 48 -12.10 15.26 -44.98
C PRO A 48 -11.99 14.15 -46.03
N ASN A 49 -12.51 12.97 -45.70
CA ASN A 49 -12.62 11.85 -46.64
C ASN A 49 -13.83 12.02 -47.58
N ASP A 50 -14.09 11.04 -48.45
CA ASP A 50 -15.22 11.08 -49.41
C ASP A 50 -16.63 11.12 -48.74
N GLN A 51 -16.69 10.90 -47.42
CA GLN A 51 -17.90 10.97 -46.59
C GLN A 51 -17.94 12.25 -45.73
N ASP A 52 -17.06 13.22 -46.01
CA ASP A 52 -16.86 14.44 -45.22
C ASP A 52 -16.44 14.20 -43.76
N GLU A 53 -15.96 13.00 -43.41
CA GLU A 53 -15.45 12.71 -42.06
C GLU A 53 -13.95 13.03 -41.96
N LYS A 54 -13.51 13.48 -40.78
CA LYS A 54 -12.09 13.69 -40.47
C LYS A 54 -11.62 12.70 -39.42
N LYS A 55 -10.47 12.06 -39.66
CA LYS A 55 -9.83 11.13 -38.72
C LYS A 55 -8.61 11.78 -38.10
N VAL A 56 -8.84 12.49 -37.00
CA VAL A 56 -7.81 13.25 -36.29
C VAL A 56 -6.92 12.29 -35.49
N LEU A 57 -5.62 12.36 -35.73
CA LEU A 57 -4.62 11.55 -35.02
C LEU A 57 -3.99 12.39 -33.90
N ILE A 58 -4.09 11.94 -32.66
CA ILE A 58 -3.53 12.61 -31.49
C ILE A 58 -2.47 11.73 -30.85
N ARG A 59 -1.30 12.31 -30.54
CA ARG A 59 -0.19 11.63 -29.84
C ARG A 59 0.39 12.50 -28.74
N LEU A 60 0.69 11.92 -27.59
CA LEU A 60 1.44 12.60 -26.53
C LEU A 60 2.91 12.67 -26.93
N VAL A 61 3.46 13.88 -27.11
CA VAL A 61 4.86 14.09 -27.54
C VAL A 61 5.76 14.57 -26.42
N GLU A 62 5.19 15.13 -25.36
CA GLU A 62 5.91 15.52 -24.16
C GLU A 62 4.99 15.40 -22.94
N ALA A 63 5.50 14.81 -21.86
CA ALA A 63 4.88 14.87 -20.54
C ALA A 63 5.95 15.16 -19.48
N ARG A 64 5.59 16.08 -18.57
CA ARG A 64 6.31 16.38 -17.33
C ARG A 64 5.27 16.43 -16.22
N THR A 65 5.54 15.78 -15.11
CA THR A 65 4.68 15.83 -13.93
C THR A 65 5.55 15.67 -12.70
N GLU A 66 5.32 16.48 -11.69
CA GLU A 66 5.96 16.35 -10.40
C GLU A 66 4.98 16.70 -9.30
N GLY A 67 5.04 15.95 -8.21
CA GLY A 67 4.04 16.10 -7.17
C GLY A 67 4.44 15.43 -5.88
N LEU A 68 3.53 15.57 -4.92
CA LEU A 68 3.54 14.93 -3.62
C LEU A 68 2.20 14.24 -3.42
N GLU A 69 2.22 12.95 -3.15
CA GLU A 69 1.03 12.16 -2.81
C GLU A 69 1.35 11.30 -1.59
N SER A 70 0.52 11.40 -0.55
CA SER A 70 0.72 10.68 0.73
C SER A 70 2.15 10.82 1.28
N GLY A 71 2.75 12.00 1.11
CA GLY A 71 4.11 12.30 1.54
C GLY A 71 5.23 11.75 0.65
N GLN A 72 4.91 11.00 -0.42
CA GLN A 72 5.88 10.53 -1.40
C GLN A 72 5.97 11.49 -2.57
N GLN A 73 7.19 11.95 -2.88
CA GLN A 73 7.43 12.75 -4.07
C GLN A 73 7.51 11.85 -5.30
N TYR A 74 6.83 12.24 -6.37
CA TYR A 74 7.00 11.64 -7.69
C TYR A 74 7.42 12.68 -8.70
N ARG A 75 8.13 12.20 -9.73
CA ARG A 75 8.57 13.05 -10.85
C ARG A 75 8.69 12.20 -12.10
N PHE A 76 8.12 12.71 -13.18
CA PHE A 76 8.29 12.22 -14.53
C PHE A 76 8.63 13.35 -15.49
N ASP A 77 9.58 13.12 -16.39
CA ASP A 77 9.96 14.05 -17.45
C ASP A 77 10.40 13.27 -18.70
N SER A 78 9.49 13.12 -19.66
CA SER A 78 9.76 12.41 -20.93
C SER A 78 10.97 12.94 -21.72
N THR A 79 11.45 14.15 -21.44
CA THR A 79 12.62 14.74 -22.11
C THR A 79 13.96 14.36 -21.45
N ARG A 80 13.95 13.73 -20.27
CA ARG A 80 15.16 13.40 -19.50
C ARG A 80 15.27 11.90 -19.23
N GLN A 81 16.34 11.27 -19.69
CA GLN A 81 16.65 9.89 -19.32
C GLN A 81 17.19 9.81 -17.87
N GLY A 82 16.63 8.91 -17.05
CA GLY A 82 17.20 8.55 -15.73
C GLY A 82 16.76 9.36 -14.50
N GLN A 83 15.85 10.33 -14.63
CA GLN A 83 15.25 11.07 -13.50
C GLN A 83 13.74 10.77 -13.35
N GLN A 84 13.38 9.49 -13.31
CA GLN A 84 11.98 9.06 -13.28
C GLN A 84 11.68 8.30 -11.99
N THR A 85 10.54 8.57 -11.35
CA THR A 85 9.98 7.61 -10.40
C THR A 85 9.37 6.44 -11.16
N SER A 86 9.73 5.22 -10.76
CA SER A 86 9.42 4.00 -11.51
C SER A 86 7.92 3.77 -11.81
N GLY A 87 7.02 4.31 -10.97
CA GLY A 87 5.58 4.23 -11.19
C GLY A 87 5.09 5.05 -12.38
N MET A 88 5.54 6.29 -12.54
CA MET A 88 5.06 7.19 -13.59
C MET A 88 5.58 6.77 -14.97
N GLU A 89 6.83 6.33 -15.05
CA GLU A 89 7.41 5.83 -16.30
C GLU A 89 6.63 4.64 -16.86
N PHE A 90 6.11 3.77 -15.98
CA PHE A 90 5.30 2.62 -16.36
C PHE A 90 4.03 3.00 -17.14
N ALA A 91 3.37 4.11 -16.77
CA ALA A 91 2.15 4.56 -17.44
C ALA A 91 2.44 5.50 -18.63
N TYR A 92 3.35 6.46 -18.47
CA TYR A 92 3.61 7.47 -19.50
C TYR A 92 4.41 6.95 -20.69
N ALA A 93 5.38 6.04 -20.50
CA ALA A 93 6.19 5.58 -21.63
C ALA A 93 5.37 4.81 -22.69
N PRO A 94 4.40 3.95 -22.31
CA PRO A 94 3.45 3.35 -23.25
C PRO A 94 2.46 4.38 -23.84
N LEU A 95 1.96 5.31 -23.03
CA LEU A 95 1.04 6.37 -23.49
C LEU A 95 1.66 7.28 -24.56
N MET A 96 2.93 7.65 -24.42
CA MET A 96 3.69 8.43 -25.41
C MET A 96 3.84 7.72 -26.77
N LYS A 97 3.68 6.39 -26.80
CA LYS A 97 3.71 5.58 -28.03
C LYS A 97 2.32 5.28 -28.57
N ALA A 98 1.28 5.56 -27.79
CA ALA A 98 -0.09 5.31 -28.19
C ALA A 98 -0.58 6.39 -29.15
N GLU A 99 -1.52 5.97 -29.98
CA GLU A 99 -2.21 6.81 -30.95
C GLU A 99 -3.67 6.86 -30.55
N VAL A 100 -4.20 8.07 -30.45
CA VAL A 100 -5.63 8.30 -30.23
C VAL A 100 -6.22 8.73 -31.56
N LEU A 101 -7.23 8.02 -32.02
CA LEU A 101 -7.97 8.35 -33.22
C LEU A 101 -9.31 8.97 -32.83
N VAL A 102 -9.55 10.21 -33.25
CA VAL A 102 -10.82 10.91 -33.07
C VAL A 102 -11.48 11.06 -34.43
N THR A 103 -12.68 10.51 -34.58
CA THR A 103 -13.49 10.64 -35.79
C THR A 103 -14.47 11.80 -35.61
N LEU A 104 -14.39 12.77 -36.51
CA LEU A 104 -15.29 13.92 -36.59
C LEU A 104 -16.20 13.79 -37.80
N ASP A 105 -17.46 14.20 -37.67
CA ASP A 105 -18.40 14.32 -38.79
C ASP A 105 -18.20 15.62 -39.60
N ALA A 106 -19.05 15.84 -40.60
CA ALA A 106 -19.02 17.01 -41.47
C ALA A 106 -19.22 18.36 -40.72
N ASP A 107 -19.82 18.31 -39.52
CA ASP A 107 -20.03 19.47 -38.65
C ASP A 107 -18.93 19.63 -37.59
N ASP A 108 -17.83 18.88 -37.72
CA ASP A 108 -16.72 18.83 -36.76
C ASP A 108 -17.14 18.32 -35.36
N THR A 109 -18.23 17.56 -35.27
CA THR A 109 -18.71 16.95 -34.03
C THR A 109 -18.04 15.60 -33.80
N VAL A 110 -17.67 15.29 -32.56
CA VAL A 110 -17.06 13.99 -32.22
C VAL A 110 -18.07 12.85 -32.34
N VAL A 111 -17.76 11.91 -33.24
CA VAL A 111 -18.48 10.66 -33.46
C VAL A 111 -17.91 9.54 -32.60
N GLU A 112 -16.58 9.39 -32.61
CA GLU A 112 -15.89 8.28 -31.93
C GLU A 112 -14.49 8.72 -31.48
N VAL A 113 -14.04 8.17 -30.35
CA VAL A 113 -12.66 8.22 -29.90
C VAL A 113 -12.19 6.78 -29.63
N SER A 114 -10.99 6.43 -30.10
CA SER A 114 -10.43 5.10 -29.88
C SER A 114 -8.90 5.12 -29.72
N GLY A 115 -8.38 4.12 -29.02
CA GLY A 115 -6.96 3.77 -28.99
C GLY A 115 -6.38 3.65 -27.58
N LEU A 116 -6.91 4.40 -26.61
CA LEU A 116 -6.40 4.42 -25.24
C LEU A 116 -6.99 3.33 -24.38
N ASP A 117 -8.24 2.92 -24.59
CA ASP A 117 -8.85 1.90 -23.72
C ASP A 117 -8.12 0.56 -23.81
N LYS A 118 -7.71 0.17 -25.02
CA LYS A 118 -6.84 -0.99 -25.24
C LYS A 118 -5.50 -0.87 -24.53
N LEU A 119 -4.86 0.31 -24.60
CA LEU A 119 -3.61 0.58 -23.89
C LEU A 119 -3.80 0.37 -22.39
N TRP A 120 -4.86 0.93 -21.80
CA TRP A 120 -5.08 0.80 -20.36
C TRP A 120 -5.37 -0.62 -19.94
N THR A 121 -6.15 -1.38 -20.72
CA THR A 121 -6.36 -2.81 -20.47
C THR A 121 -5.04 -3.57 -20.49
N ASP A 122 -4.17 -3.31 -21.48
CA ASP A 122 -2.85 -3.94 -21.54
C ASP A 122 -1.97 -3.54 -20.34
N LEU A 123 -2.05 -2.30 -19.87
CA LEU A 123 -1.29 -1.83 -18.71
C LEU A 123 -1.80 -2.44 -17.41
N ASP A 124 -3.11 -2.60 -17.23
CA ASP A 124 -3.68 -3.25 -16.05
C ASP A 124 -3.16 -4.68 -15.89
N THR A 125 -3.08 -5.44 -16.99
CA THR A 125 -2.54 -6.82 -16.95
C THR A 125 -1.05 -6.87 -16.56
N LYS A 126 -0.32 -5.77 -16.82
CA LYS A 126 1.11 -5.61 -16.50
C LYS A 126 1.35 -4.89 -15.17
N ALA A 127 0.29 -4.37 -14.54
CA ALA A 127 0.41 -3.66 -13.28
C ALA A 127 0.51 -4.68 -12.15
N HIS A 128 1.70 -4.73 -11.54
CA HIS A 128 2.02 -5.72 -10.52
C HIS A 128 2.11 -5.12 -9.11
N THR A 129 2.10 -3.78 -8.98
CA THR A 129 2.12 -3.09 -7.69
C THR A 129 0.81 -2.32 -7.43
N PRO A 130 0.37 -2.19 -6.16
CA PRO A 130 -0.80 -1.37 -5.82
C PRO A 130 -0.65 0.09 -6.27
N MET A 131 0.58 0.63 -6.23
CA MET A 131 0.91 1.96 -6.73
C MET A 131 0.69 2.08 -8.25
N GLN A 132 1.12 1.09 -9.04
CA GLN A 132 0.84 1.07 -10.48
C GLN A 132 -0.65 0.99 -10.76
N GLN A 133 -1.38 0.13 -10.05
CA GLN A 133 -2.83 -0.03 -10.23
C GLN A 133 -3.60 1.25 -9.86
N GLY A 134 -3.23 1.90 -8.75
CA GLY A 134 -3.81 3.18 -8.34
C GLY A 134 -3.56 4.28 -9.38
N LEU A 135 -2.30 4.41 -9.83
CA LEU A 135 -1.93 5.36 -10.88
C LEU A 135 -2.69 5.11 -12.20
N LEU A 136 -2.79 3.85 -12.65
CA LEU A 136 -3.54 3.52 -13.86
C LEU A 136 -5.03 3.84 -13.72
N ALA A 137 -5.62 3.58 -12.55
CA ALA A 137 -7.01 3.90 -12.28
C ALA A 137 -7.26 5.41 -12.37
N GLU A 138 -6.38 6.23 -11.78
CA GLU A 138 -6.46 7.69 -11.86
C GLU A 138 -6.27 8.19 -13.30
N MET A 139 -5.20 7.77 -13.97
CA MET A 139 -4.89 8.20 -15.34
C MET A 139 -6.01 7.80 -16.32
N ARG A 140 -6.62 6.62 -16.16
CA ARG A 140 -7.72 6.17 -17.01
C ARG A 140 -8.94 7.10 -16.95
N ILE A 141 -9.22 7.76 -15.81
CA ILE A 141 -10.35 8.70 -15.72
C ILE A 141 -10.14 9.87 -16.70
N ALA A 142 -8.94 10.44 -16.70
CA ALA A 142 -8.63 11.62 -17.51
C ALA A 142 -8.21 11.29 -18.95
N LYS A 143 -7.65 10.10 -19.17
CA LYS A 143 -6.95 9.73 -20.42
C LYS A 143 -7.49 8.44 -21.05
N SER A 144 -8.75 8.08 -20.81
CA SER A 144 -9.45 7.02 -21.57
C SER A 144 -10.03 7.58 -22.87
N ASP A 145 -10.52 6.70 -23.74
CA ASP A 145 -11.24 7.09 -24.95
C ASP A 145 -12.46 7.95 -24.59
N LYS A 146 -13.24 7.52 -23.59
CA LYS A 146 -14.34 8.31 -23.01
C LYS A 146 -13.90 9.63 -22.37
N GLY A 147 -12.72 9.66 -21.75
CA GLY A 147 -12.16 10.88 -21.15
C GLY A 147 -11.88 11.94 -22.22
N PHE A 148 -11.25 11.52 -23.32
CA PHE A 148 -11.03 12.39 -24.48
C PHE A 148 -12.34 12.84 -25.12
N GLU A 149 -13.26 11.91 -25.41
CA GLU A 149 -14.59 12.23 -25.95
C GLU A 149 -15.31 13.26 -25.07
N SER A 150 -15.28 13.06 -23.76
CA SER A 150 -15.88 13.98 -22.78
C SER A 150 -15.28 15.38 -22.83
N ASN A 151 -13.98 15.53 -23.07
CA ASN A 151 -13.32 16.82 -23.21
C ASN A 151 -13.75 17.56 -24.49
N PHE A 152 -13.90 16.84 -25.61
CA PHE A 152 -14.41 17.44 -26.84
C PHE A 152 -15.88 17.84 -26.70
N ARG A 153 -16.74 16.95 -26.18
CA ARG A 153 -18.15 17.24 -25.93
C ARG A 153 -18.35 18.41 -24.96
N ARG A 154 -17.45 18.57 -23.98
CA ARG A 154 -17.42 19.77 -23.13
C ARG A 154 -17.23 21.03 -23.96
N LEU A 155 -16.22 21.07 -24.82
CA LEU A 155 -15.94 22.25 -25.66
C LEU A 155 -17.11 22.53 -26.63
N GLU A 156 -17.69 21.50 -27.25
CA GLU A 156 -18.90 21.63 -28.08
C GLU A 156 -20.08 22.21 -27.30
N ALA A 157 -20.33 21.71 -26.08
CA ALA A 157 -21.42 22.17 -25.23
C ALA A 157 -21.27 23.64 -24.82
N LEU A 158 -20.04 24.13 -24.70
CA LEU A 158 -19.80 25.55 -24.42
C LEU A 158 -20.21 26.43 -25.60
N MET A 159 -20.35 25.92 -26.82
CA MET A 159 -20.64 26.75 -28.00
C MET A 159 -22.11 27.20 -28.05
N PRO A 160 -22.37 28.45 -28.46
CA PRO A 160 -23.74 28.93 -28.64
C PRO A 160 -24.39 28.27 -29.86
N LYS A 161 -25.62 27.78 -29.71
CA LYS A 161 -26.39 27.21 -30.84
C LYS A 161 -26.94 28.26 -31.82
N ALA A 162 -27.03 29.51 -31.36
CA ALA A 162 -27.53 30.65 -32.12
C ALA A 162 -26.45 31.71 -32.28
N ALA A 163 -26.68 32.67 -33.18
CA ALA A 163 -25.81 33.84 -33.26
C ALA A 163 -25.90 34.66 -31.97
N ILE A 164 -24.75 35.11 -31.47
CA ILE A 164 -24.64 35.89 -30.22
C ILE A 164 -23.86 37.19 -30.43
N ALA A 165 -24.05 38.16 -29.54
CA ALA A 165 -23.29 39.39 -29.41
C ALA A 165 -22.49 39.41 -28.10
N VAL A 166 -21.48 40.30 -28.00
CA VAL A 166 -20.74 40.50 -26.76
C VAL A 166 -21.71 40.97 -25.66
N GLY A 167 -21.70 40.27 -24.53
CA GLY A 167 -22.63 40.47 -23.42
C GLY A 167 -23.72 39.40 -23.32
N ASP A 168 -24.02 38.69 -24.40
CA ASP A 168 -25.03 37.63 -24.41
C ASP A 168 -24.60 36.44 -23.55
N ALA A 169 -25.59 35.84 -22.88
CA ALA A 169 -25.43 34.68 -22.04
C ALA A 169 -26.35 33.54 -22.50
N TRP A 170 -25.88 32.31 -22.35
CA TRP A 170 -26.66 31.10 -22.66
C TRP A 170 -26.37 30.01 -21.63
N LYS A 171 -27.28 29.05 -21.56
CA LYS A 171 -27.11 27.86 -20.74
C LYS A 171 -26.85 26.67 -21.63
N ALA A 172 -25.93 25.83 -21.19
CA ALA A 172 -25.65 24.55 -21.82
C ALA A 172 -25.61 23.45 -20.77
N GLY A 173 -25.67 22.21 -21.22
CA GLY A 173 -25.49 21.07 -20.35
C GLY A 173 -25.15 19.84 -21.15
N VAL A 174 -24.34 18.98 -20.54
CA VAL A 174 -23.90 17.72 -21.11
C VAL A 174 -24.00 16.65 -20.04
N ARG A 175 -24.27 15.42 -20.47
CA ARG A 175 -24.15 14.24 -19.62
C ARG A 175 -22.83 13.59 -19.95
N MET A 176 -22.02 13.34 -18.93
CA MET A 176 -20.71 12.71 -19.08
C MET A 176 -20.73 11.42 -18.29
N ASP A 177 -20.38 10.30 -18.92
CA ASP A 177 -20.22 9.03 -18.23
C ASP A 177 -18.74 8.79 -17.95
N LEU A 178 -18.33 8.96 -16.70
CA LEU A 178 -16.95 8.73 -16.29
C LEU A 178 -16.79 7.28 -15.80
N PRO A 179 -15.76 6.53 -16.23
CA PRO A 179 -15.59 5.12 -15.89
C PRO A 179 -15.73 4.79 -14.40
N LEU A 180 -15.18 5.62 -13.51
CA LEU A 180 -15.27 5.43 -12.07
C LEU A 180 -16.49 6.14 -11.45
N VAL A 181 -16.76 7.38 -11.84
CA VAL A 181 -17.81 8.20 -11.19
C VAL A 181 -19.23 7.87 -11.67
N GLY A 182 -19.40 7.38 -12.89
CA GLY A 182 -20.69 7.16 -13.55
C GLY A 182 -21.20 8.40 -14.28
N GLU A 183 -22.51 8.43 -14.56
CA GLU A 183 -23.15 9.55 -15.26
C GLU A 183 -23.20 10.80 -14.37
N LEU A 184 -22.45 11.82 -14.76
CA LEU A 184 -22.49 13.18 -14.26
C LEU A 184 -23.36 14.05 -15.15
N LYS A 185 -24.20 14.89 -14.54
CA LYS A 185 -24.90 15.98 -15.23
C LYS A 185 -24.14 17.26 -15.00
N VAL A 186 -23.69 17.88 -16.09
CA VAL A 186 -22.99 19.16 -16.06
C VAL A 186 -23.88 20.25 -16.61
N ARG A 187 -23.92 21.38 -15.92
CA ARG A 187 -24.61 22.59 -16.36
C ARG A 187 -23.60 23.70 -16.48
N TYR A 188 -23.66 24.44 -17.58
CA TYR A 188 -22.83 25.61 -17.84
C TYR A 188 -23.72 26.85 -17.94
N ASP A 189 -23.33 27.90 -17.22
CA ASP A 189 -23.80 29.27 -17.45
C ASP A 189 -22.68 30.01 -18.19
N CYS A 190 -22.87 30.18 -19.50
CA CYS A 190 -21.89 30.75 -20.42
C CYS A 190 -22.20 32.21 -20.75
N LYS A 191 -21.17 33.01 -21.02
CA LYS A 191 -21.29 34.39 -21.48
C LYS A 191 -20.16 34.76 -22.43
N LEU A 192 -20.48 35.39 -23.56
CA LEU A 192 -19.49 35.98 -24.44
C LEU A 192 -19.07 37.34 -23.85
N VAL A 193 -17.86 37.44 -23.33
CA VAL A 193 -17.42 38.64 -22.58
C VAL A 193 -16.62 39.61 -23.42
N ALA A 194 -15.95 39.15 -24.48
CA ALA A 194 -15.15 40.00 -25.35
C ALA A 194 -14.93 39.39 -26.74
N LEU A 195 -14.55 40.26 -27.67
CA LEU A 195 -13.85 39.92 -28.90
C LEU A 195 -12.45 40.51 -28.81
N GLU A 196 -11.43 39.65 -28.86
CA GLU A 196 -10.02 40.06 -28.87
C GLU A 196 -9.47 39.95 -30.29
N PRO A 197 -8.57 40.83 -30.75
CA PRO A 197 -7.93 40.68 -32.05
C PRO A 197 -6.99 39.45 -32.04
N GLY A 198 -7.15 38.56 -33.02
CA GLY A 198 -6.33 37.36 -33.23
C GLY A 198 -5.62 37.34 -34.58
N SER A 199 -4.89 36.25 -34.86
CA SER A 199 -4.09 36.12 -36.08
C SER A 199 -4.91 35.91 -37.35
N HIS A 200 -6.14 35.40 -37.23
CA HIS A 200 -7.04 35.16 -38.36
C HIS A 200 -8.36 35.92 -38.26
N GLY A 201 -8.45 36.93 -37.38
CA GLY A 201 -9.68 37.69 -37.15
C GLY A 201 -9.96 37.85 -35.66
N ASP A 202 -11.21 38.11 -35.32
CA ASP A 202 -11.63 38.23 -33.91
C ASP A 202 -11.60 36.87 -33.20
N VAL A 203 -11.22 36.88 -31.93
CA VAL A 203 -11.21 35.74 -31.01
C VAL A 203 -12.31 35.98 -29.98
N ALA A 204 -13.32 35.11 -29.99
CA ALA A 204 -14.39 35.12 -29.01
C ALA A 204 -13.88 34.63 -27.66
N VAL A 205 -14.13 35.41 -26.62
CA VAL A 205 -13.78 35.09 -25.23
C VAL A 205 -15.04 34.72 -24.48
N ILE A 206 -15.18 33.45 -24.11
CA ILE A 206 -16.34 32.89 -23.45
C ILE A 206 -15.99 32.56 -22.01
N GLU A 207 -16.69 33.17 -21.06
CA GLU A 207 -16.64 32.76 -19.65
C GLU A 207 -17.74 31.74 -19.39
N ALA A 208 -17.40 30.66 -18.70
CA ALA A 208 -18.33 29.60 -18.35
C ALA A 208 -18.18 29.23 -16.88
N ASN A 209 -19.28 29.28 -16.13
CA ASN A 209 -19.37 28.73 -14.79
C ASN A 209 -20.12 27.42 -14.85
N SER A 210 -19.58 26.36 -14.27
CA SER A 210 -20.18 25.04 -14.33
C SER A 210 -20.36 24.40 -12.97
N THR A 211 -21.42 23.61 -12.87
CA THR A 211 -21.74 22.78 -11.70
C THR A 211 -21.98 21.36 -12.17
N TYR A 212 -21.46 20.41 -11.40
CA TYR A 212 -21.56 18.99 -11.67
C TYR A 212 -22.39 18.33 -10.58
N SER A 213 -23.17 17.32 -10.96
CA SER A 213 -23.96 16.53 -10.01
C SER A 213 -23.96 15.07 -10.41
N LEU A 214 -23.79 14.19 -9.43
CA LEU A 214 -24.01 12.75 -9.60
C LEU A 214 -25.47 12.51 -9.94
N SER A 215 -25.73 11.75 -11.01
CA SER A 215 -27.09 11.35 -11.34
C SER A 215 -27.63 10.30 -10.36
N LYS A 216 -26.76 9.40 -9.87
CA LYS A 216 -27.05 8.34 -8.89
C LYS A 216 -25.78 8.02 -8.10
N PRO A 217 -25.88 7.58 -6.82
CA PRO A 217 -24.76 6.98 -6.11
C PRO A 217 -24.17 5.82 -6.90
N LYS A 218 -22.85 5.66 -6.88
CA LYS A 218 -22.15 4.57 -7.55
C LYS A 218 -21.14 3.95 -6.59
N THR A 219 -21.17 2.63 -6.49
CA THR A 219 -20.17 1.84 -5.78
C THR A 219 -19.11 1.40 -6.78
N ILE A 220 -17.85 1.64 -6.44
CA ILE A 220 -16.68 1.28 -7.22
C ILE A 220 -15.90 0.28 -6.39
N GLU A 221 -15.57 -0.87 -6.95
CA GLU A 221 -14.65 -1.80 -6.32
C GLU A 221 -13.24 -1.55 -6.86
N ALA A 222 -12.31 -1.19 -5.97
CA ALA A 222 -10.91 -1.03 -6.29
C ALA A 222 -10.06 -1.68 -5.19
N GLN A 223 -9.15 -2.59 -5.57
CA GLN A 223 -8.21 -3.24 -4.66
C GLN A 223 -8.87 -3.98 -3.48
N GLY A 224 -10.07 -4.53 -3.67
CA GLY A 224 -10.84 -5.21 -2.61
C GLY A 224 -11.52 -4.26 -1.63
N VAL A 225 -11.54 -2.96 -1.93
CA VAL A 225 -12.29 -1.93 -1.21
C VAL A 225 -13.46 -1.48 -2.09
N ALA A 226 -14.68 -1.60 -1.59
CA ALA A 226 -15.87 -1.06 -2.24
C ALA A 226 -16.09 0.39 -1.78
N LEU A 227 -15.76 1.36 -2.63
CA LEU A 227 -16.00 2.78 -2.40
C LEU A 227 -17.39 3.18 -2.92
N THR A 228 -18.32 3.48 -2.03
CA THR A 228 -19.63 4.03 -2.40
C THR A 228 -19.59 5.55 -2.36
N LEU A 229 -19.62 6.18 -3.53
CA LEU A 229 -19.66 7.63 -3.67
C LEU A 229 -21.05 8.15 -3.28
N ARG A 230 -21.12 8.96 -2.22
CA ARG A 230 -22.36 9.57 -1.71
C ARG A 230 -22.63 10.91 -2.36
N ASN A 231 -21.60 11.76 -2.44
CA ASN A 231 -21.71 13.11 -2.97
C ASN A 231 -20.45 13.48 -3.76
N ILE A 232 -20.66 14.19 -4.86
CA ILE A 232 -19.60 14.85 -5.62
C ILE A 232 -20.10 16.24 -5.93
N GLU A 233 -19.44 17.21 -5.34
CA GLU A 233 -19.62 18.61 -5.63
C GLU A 233 -18.42 19.06 -6.44
N MET A 234 -18.66 19.41 -7.70
CA MET A 234 -17.62 20.01 -8.52
C MET A 234 -18.15 21.30 -9.12
N ALA A 235 -17.29 22.32 -9.07
CA ALA A 235 -17.52 23.61 -9.67
C ALA A 235 -16.29 24.00 -10.47
N GLU A 236 -16.50 24.55 -11.65
CA GLU A 236 -15.41 25.00 -12.52
C GLU A 236 -15.76 26.33 -13.16
N LYS A 237 -14.80 27.25 -13.15
CA LYS A 237 -14.83 28.50 -13.88
C LYS A 237 -13.84 28.40 -15.02
N ALA A 238 -14.28 28.57 -16.25
CA ALA A 238 -13.45 28.47 -17.44
C ALA A 238 -13.55 29.76 -18.26
N ARG A 239 -12.44 30.13 -18.92
CA ARG A 239 -12.35 31.21 -19.89
C ARG A 239 -11.78 30.63 -21.18
N VAL A 240 -12.66 30.43 -22.15
CA VAL A 240 -12.35 29.77 -23.43
C VAL A 240 -12.21 30.81 -24.53
N LYS A 241 -11.18 30.66 -25.38
CA LYS A 241 -10.90 31.52 -26.53
C LYS A 241 -11.01 30.72 -27.82
N ILE A 242 -11.80 31.22 -28.76
CA ILE A 242 -12.02 30.59 -30.07
C ILE A 242 -11.92 31.63 -31.17
N ASP A 243 -11.16 31.33 -32.19
CA ASP A 243 -11.06 32.17 -33.38
C ASP A 243 -12.39 32.14 -34.14
N VAL A 244 -13.05 33.29 -34.29
CA VAL A 244 -14.42 33.37 -34.84
C VAL A 244 -14.46 33.02 -36.32
N GLN A 245 -13.39 33.32 -37.07
CA GLN A 245 -13.34 33.09 -38.50
C GLN A 245 -13.10 31.61 -38.83
N THR A 246 -12.14 31.01 -38.14
CA THR A 246 -11.72 29.62 -38.41
C THR A 246 -12.46 28.60 -37.56
N GLY A 247 -13.05 29.00 -36.43
CA GLY A 247 -13.62 28.12 -35.42
C GLY A 247 -12.59 27.39 -34.57
N ILE A 248 -11.30 27.67 -34.77
CA ILE A 248 -10.22 26.98 -34.06
C ILE A 248 -10.23 27.37 -32.58
N PHE A 249 -10.17 26.37 -31.71
CA PHE A 249 -9.87 26.54 -30.30
C PHE A 249 -8.47 27.15 -30.12
N VAL A 250 -8.36 28.28 -29.41
CA VAL A 250 -7.09 28.96 -29.16
C VAL A 250 -6.55 28.59 -27.78
N SER A 251 -7.36 28.78 -26.74
CA SER A 251 -6.98 28.47 -25.36
C SER A 251 -8.18 28.28 -24.42
N ASP A 252 -7.95 27.58 -23.32
CA ASP A 252 -8.85 27.40 -22.18
C ASP A 252 -8.04 27.66 -20.91
N GLU A 253 -8.52 28.55 -20.05
CA GLU A 253 -8.00 28.75 -18.70
C GLU A 253 -9.13 28.43 -17.72
N SER A 254 -8.93 27.43 -16.86
CA SER A 254 -9.96 26.97 -15.94
C SER A 254 -9.45 26.77 -14.52
N THR A 255 -10.30 27.09 -13.55
CA THR A 255 -10.11 26.76 -12.14
C THR A 255 -11.26 25.89 -11.68
N ARG A 256 -10.93 24.72 -11.14
CA ARG A 256 -11.88 23.69 -10.74
C ARG A 256 -11.69 23.33 -9.28
N SER A 257 -12.78 23.26 -8.53
CA SER A 257 -12.84 22.72 -7.17
C SER A 257 -13.69 21.45 -7.17
N VAL A 258 -13.17 20.38 -6.59
CA VAL A 258 -13.83 19.08 -6.46
C VAL A 258 -13.88 18.70 -4.98
N SER A 259 -15.06 18.33 -4.49
CA SER A 259 -15.27 17.73 -3.19
C SER A 259 -15.99 16.41 -3.39
N VAL A 260 -15.38 15.33 -2.93
CA VAL A 260 -15.91 13.97 -3.02
C VAL A 260 -16.13 13.44 -1.61
N GLN A 261 -17.28 12.83 -1.36
CA GLN A 261 -17.59 12.14 -0.11
C GLN A 261 -18.08 10.73 -0.43
N GLY A 262 -17.57 9.74 0.29
CA GLY A 262 -17.96 8.35 0.12
C GLY A 262 -17.68 7.49 1.35
N ILE A 263 -18.04 6.21 1.23
CA ILE A 263 -17.75 5.17 2.22
C ILE A 263 -16.87 4.12 1.55
N ALA A 264 -15.67 3.90 2.06
CA ALA A 264 -14.85 2.75 1.72
C ALA A 264 -15.28 1.56 2.58
N THR A 265 -15.60 0.43 1.95
CA THR A 265 -15.96 -0.83 2.64
C THR A 265 -14.92 -1.89 2.32
N GLN A 266 -14.24 -2.43 3.34
CA GLN A 266 -13.25 -3.50 3.20
C GLN A 266 -13.46 -4.52 4.31
N ALA A 267 -13.70 -5.80 3.96
CA ALA A 267 -13.91 -6.89 4.92
C ALA A 267 -14.90 -6.52 6.05
N ASP A 268 -16.09 -6.05 5.66
CA ASP A 268 -17.19 -5.57 6.52
C ASP A 268 -16.92 -4.31 7.38
N GLN A 269 -15.71 -3.72 7.32
CA GLN A 269 -15.44 -2.43 7.93
C GLN A 269 -15.78 -1.29 6.97
N GLN A 270 -16.52 -0.30 7.45
CA GLN A 270 -16.84 0.92 6.72
C GLN A 270 -16.03 2.10 7.27
N GLN A 271 -15.38 2.84 6.37
CA GLN A 271 -14.66 4.07 6.70
C GLN A 271 -15.16 5.21 5.82
N GLU A 272 -15.38 6.37 6.42
CA GLU A 272 -15.67 7.57 5.65
C GLU A 272 -14.40 8.06 4.94
N VAL A 273 -14.58 8.37 3.66
CA VAL A 273 -13.54 8.94 2.81
C VAL A 273 -14.06 10.27 2.30
N SER A 274 -13.30 11.33 2.50
CA SER A 274 -13.54 12.61 1.86
C SER A 274 -12.30 13.08 1.13
N SER A 275 -12.48 13.73 -0.02
CA SER A 275 -11.38 14.31 -0.78
C SER A 275 -11.77 15.69 -1.27
N GLN A 276 -10.88 16.65 -1.11
CA GLN A 276 -11.03 18.00 -1.62
C GLN A 276 -9.84 18.31 -2.51
N ASN A 277 -10.08 18.72 -3.74
CA ASN A 277 -9.04 19.09 -4.68
C ASN A 277 -9.39 20.40 -5.37
N SER A 278 -8.39 21.26 -5.55
CA SER A 278 -8.48 22.47 -6.37
C SER A 278 -7.41 22.40 -7.44
N SER A 279 -7.79 22.72 -8.68
CA SER A 279 -6.87 22.71 -9.82
C SER A 279 -7.04 23.95 -10.66
N HIS A 280 -5.93 24.41 -11.22
CA HIS A 280 -5.88 25.44 -12.23
C HIS A 280 -5.22 24.85 -13.48
N THR A 281 -5.91 24.92 -14.61
CA THR A 281 -5.47 24.30 -15.86
C THR A 281 -5.54 25.31 -16.99
N THR A 282 -4.44 25.45 -17.71
CA THR A 282 -4.36 26.21 -18.96
C THR A 282 -4.09 25.24 -20.11
N THR A 283 -4.93 25.24 -21.14
CA THR A 283 -4.70 24.51 -22.39
C THR A 283 -4.60 25.50 -23.54
N THR A 284 -3.61 25.36 -24.40
CA THR A 284 -3.44 26.17 -25.62
C THR A 284 -3.28 25.27 -26.83
N LEU A 285 -3.80 25.67 -27.98
CA LEU A 285 -3.62 24.98 -29.24
C LEU A 285 -2.89 25.90 -30.21
N THR A 286 -1.76 25.43 -30.75
CA THR A 286 -0.90 26.23 -31.63
C THR A 286 -0.62 25.46 -32.93
N PRO A 287 -0.81 26.05 -34.12
CA PRO A 287 -0.41 25.42 -35.38
C PRO A 287 1.10 25.12 -35.42
N THR A 288 1.47 23.94 -35.91
CA THR A 288 2.85 23.47 -36.02
C THR A 288 3.53 24.22 -37.18
N GLY A 289 4.33 25.23 -36.86
CA GLY A 289 4.93 26.16 -37.83
C GLY A 289 4.80 27.62 -37.42
N ALA A 290 3.85 27.94 -36.54
CA ALA A 290 3.86 29.18 -35.79
C ALA A 290 4.93 29.08 -34.69
N GLN A 291 5.80 30.09 -34.59
CA GLN A 291 6.81 30.14 -33.54
C GLN A 291 6.09 30.17 -32.18
N PRO A 292 6.37 29.24 -31.25
CA PRO A 292 5.67 29.22 -29.97
C PRO A 292 5.88 30.56 -29.26
N PRO A 293 4.87 31.10 -28.56
CA PRO A 293 5.06 32.29 -27.75
C PRO A 293 6.22 32.02 -26.78
N ARG A 294 7.29 32.82 -26.86
CA ARG A 294 8.44 32.74 -25.95
C ARG A 294 7.91 32.68 -24.50
N ASP A 295 8.57 31.89 -23.65
CA ASP A 295 8.20 31.43 -22.29
C ASP A 295 7.61 32.45 -21.29
N SER A 296 7.41 33.72 -21.65
CA SER A 296 6.86 34.77 -20.79
C SER A 296 5.40 34.57 -20.39
N ALA A 297 4.55 33.92 -21.20
CA ALA A 297 3.13 33.74 -20.84
C ALA A 297 2.92 32.59 -19.84
N VAL A 298 3.67 31.48 -19.98
CA VAL A 298 3.59 30.32 -19.09
C VAL A 298 4.27 30.60 -17.75
N GLN A 299 5.38 31.37 -17.73
CA GLN A 299 5.98 31.81 -16.47
C GLN A 299 5.15 32.88 -15.74
N ALA A 300 4.39 33.72 -16.46
CA ALA A 300 3.52 34.72 -15.84
C ALA A 300 2.37 34.07 -15.05
N ALA A 301 1.74 33.01 -15.57
CA ALA A 301 0.74 32.24 -14.84
C ALA A 301 1.32 31.58 -13.57
N SER A 302 2.55 31.04 -13.66
CA SER A 302 3.24 30.44 -12.49
C SER A 302 3.66 31.45 -11.41
N ARG A 303 3.80 32.75 -11.75
CA ARG A 303 4.15 33.82 -10.80
C ARG A 303 2.94 34.56 -10.25
N ALA A 304 1.83 34.65 -11.00
CA ALA A 304 0.61 35.32 -10.54
C ALA A 304 -0.13 34.56 -9.43
N GLY A 305 0.06 33.23 -9.30
CA GLY A 305 -0.49 32.42 -8.21
C GLY A 305 0.30 32.47 -6.88
N ALA A 306 1.48 33.09 -6.85
CA ALA A 306 2.34 33.11 -5.67
C ALA A 306 2.24 34.41 -4.83
N ASP A 307 1.45 35.39 -5.25
CA ASP A 307 1.37 36.72 -4.61
C ASP A 307 -0.07 37.23 -4.41
N THR A 308 -0.94 36.37 -3.87
CA THR A 308 -2.15 36.82 -3.18
C THR A 308 -1.97 36.60 -1.69
N GLY A 309 -1.90 37.71 -0.95
CA GLY A 309 -1.59 37.75 0.48
C GLY A 309 -2.40 36.81 1.35
N ARG A 310 -1.76 36.39 2.45
CA ARG A 310 -2.39 35.74 3.61
C ARG A 310 -3.74 36.38 3.94
N PRO A 311 -4.86 35.63 3.95
CA PRO A 311 -6.01 36.00 4.74
C PRO A 311 -5.73 35.58 6.19
N SER A 312 -5.35 36.55 7.01
CA SER A 312 -5.54 36.46 8.46
C SER A 312 -7.03 36.60 8.77
N GLY A 313 -7.66 35.53 9.24
CA GLY A 313 -9.01 35.62 9.82
C GLY A 313 -9.90 34.42 9.54
N TRP A 314 -9.77 33.37 10.34
CA TRP A 314 -10.89 32.48 10.66
C TRP A 314 -11.09 32.55 12.17
N ALA A 315 -11.91 33.51 12.58
CA ALA A 315 -12.40 33.65 13.94
C ALA A 315 -13.57 32.69 14.14
N GLN A 316 -13.49 31.90 15.21
CA GLN A 316 -14.60 31.13 15.77
C GLN A 316 -15.82 32.04 15.97
N SER A 317 -16.95 31.66 15.38
CA SER A 317 -18.27 32.12 15.77
C SER A 317 -19.03 30.91 16.31
N GLN A 318 -18.91 30.69 17.62
CA GLN A 318 -19.94 30.00 18.40
C GLN A 318 -20.82 31.10 19.00
N GLU A 319 -22.04 31.26 18.49
CA GLU A 319 -23.09 31.95 19.22
C GLU A 319 -23.85 30.96 20.10
N ALA A 320 -24.08 31.42 21.31
CA ALA A 320 -24.63 30.71 22.44
C ALA A 320 -26.15 30.49 22.33
N ALA A 321 -26.61 29.37 22.89
CA ALA A 321 -27.93 29.26 23.48
C ALA A 321 -27.80 28.57 24.85
N THR A 322 -27.84 29.37 25.91
CA THR A 322 -28.26 28.99 27.26
C THR A 322 -29.55 29.80 27.54
N PRO A 323 -30.52 29.32 28.36
CA PRO A 323 -30.27 29.05 29.78
C PRO A 323 -31.12 27.91 30.42
N ALA A 324 -30.68 27.42 31.59
CA ALA A 324 -31.48 27.42 32.85
C ALA A 324 -30.87 26.49 33.93
N THR A 325 -30.10 27.12 34.81
CA THR A 325 -30.13 27.09 36.30
C THR A 325 -30.71 25.90 37.09
N ALA A 326 -29.90 25.38 38.03
CA ALA A 326 -30.14 25.21 39.49
C ALA A 326 -29.45 23.92 40.00
N ALA A 327 -28.92 23.76 41.21
CA ALA A 327 -28.33 24.57 42.29
C ALA A 327 -27.92 23.55 43.39
N GLN A 328 -26.96 23.91 44.25
CA GLN A 328 -26.60 23.31 45.56
C GLN A 328 -25.80 21.99 45.56
N ALA A 329 -24.81 21.74 46.44
CA ALA A 329 -24.18 22.50 47.53
C ALA A 329 -22.82 21.86 47.90
N THR A 330 -22.02 22.65 48.59
CA THR A 330 -20.65 22.51 49.13
C THR A 330 -20.53 21.71 50.43
N ASP A 331 -19.34 21.15 50.69
CA ASP A 331 -18.55 21.19 51.96
C ASP A 331 -17.44 20.09 51.91
N GLN A 332 -16.26 20.13 52.54
CA GLN A 332 -15.70 20.96 53.62
C GLN A 332 -14.16 20.76 53.67
N THR A 333 -13.51 21.57 54.51
CA THR A 333 -12.08 21.85 54.73
C THR A 333 -11.37 21.00 55.80
N ASP A 334 -10.07 21.31 55.97
CA ASP A 334 -9.19 21.21 57.16
C ASP A 334 -8.48 19.87 57.45
N ASP A 335 -7.15 19.82 57.51
CA ASP A 335 -6.15 20.38 58.47
C ASP A 335 -5.79 19.37 59.57
N SER A 336 -4.48 19.28 59.86
CA SER A 336 -3.83 18.95 61.14
C SER A 336 -2.60 18.03 61.05
N THR A 337 -1.75 18.21 62.05
CA THR A 337 -0.30 18.01 62.10
C THR A 337 0.06 17.03 63.23
N GLN A 338 1.30 16.50 63.21
CA GLN A 338 2.16 16.04 64.32
C GLN A 338 2.05 14.61 64.90
N GLY A 339 3.23 14.00 65.14
CA GLY A 339 3.45 12.93 66.14
C GLY A 339 4.68 12.01 65.91
N LEU A 340 5.86 12.41 66.42
CA LEU A 340 7.10 11.62 66.66
C LEU A 340 6.98 10.75 67.95
N PRO A 341 8.03 10.08 68.53
CA PRO A 341 9.34 9.54 68.07
C PRO A 341 9.63 8.11 68.62
N MET A 342 10.85 7.54 68.40
CA MET A 342 11.60 6.78 69.43
C MET A 342 13.12 6.71 69.08
N GLN A 343 13.95 6.81 70.14
CA GLN A 343 15.41 6.98 70.19
C GLN A 343 16.19 5.66 70.20
N GLY A 344 17.50 5.75 69.98
CA GLY A 344 18.53 4.78 70.39
C GLY A 344 19.95 5.27 70.11
N GLU A 345 20.62 5.81 71.12
CA GLU A 345 22.01 6.32 71.14
C GLU A 345 23.06 5.26 71.53
N ALA A 346 24.32 5.65 71.26
CA ALA A 346 25.60 5.34 71.92
C ALA A 346 26.44 4.19 71.31
N ASP A 347 27.68 4.46 70.88
CA ASP A 347 28.84 4.68 71.76
C ASP A 347 30.14 4.88 70.93
N ASN A 348 31.12 5.56 71.52
CA ASN A 348 32.36 6.05 70.93
C ASN A 348 33.55 5.26 71.53
N GLY A 349 34.57 4.88 70.74
CA GLY A 349 35.71 4.12 71.27
C GLY A 349 36.98 4.13 70.41
N ASP A 350 38.05 4.67 71.01
CA ASP A 350 39.46 4.80 70.58
C ASP A 350 40.14 3.56 69.98
N ARG A 351 41.15 3.82 69.09
CA ARG A 351 42.54 3.25 69.02
C ARG A 351 43.10 3.18 67.57
N PRO A 352 44.42 2.97 67.33
CA PRO A 352 45.49 3.96 67.33
C PRO A 352 46.25 4.03 65.97
N ALA A 353 47.10 5.04 65.81
CA ALA A 353 48.03 5.16 64.69
C ALA A 353 49.14 4.10 64.73
N LEU A 354 49.32 3.37 63.62
CA LEU A 354 50.53 2.58 63.34
C LEU A 354 50.93 2.75 61.87
N THR A 355 52.22 3.02 61.73
CA THR A 355 53.00 3.45 60.56
C THR A 355 53.00 2.45 59.39
N ALA A 356 52.74 2.94 58.18
CA ALA A 356 53.02 2.24 56.93
C ALA A 356 54.47 2.50 56.44
N PRO A 357 55.15 1.49 55.84
CA PRO A 357 56.51 1.60 55.31
C PRO A 357 56.58 2.45 54.02
N PRO A 358 57.76 2.98 53.65
CA PRO A 358 57.91 3.92 52.55
C PRO A 358 57.59 3.27 51.19
N PRO A 359 57.03 4.04 50.23
CA PRO A 359 56.70 3.52 48.91
C PRO A 359 57.96 3.17 48.13
N ALA A 360 58.01 1.95 47.60
CA ALA A 360 58.95 1.55 46.58
C ALA A 360 58.85 2.54 45.40
N ALA A 361 60.02 3.00 44.94
CA ALA A 361 60.17 3.93 43.83
C ALA A 361 59.33 3.47 42.62
N SER A 362 58.23 4.19 42.40
CA SER A 362 57.44 4.08 41.18
C SER A 362 58.30 4.59 40.04
N SER A 363 58.88 3.67 39.27
CA SER A 363 59.39 3.97 37.94
C SER A 363 58.24 4.60 37.15
N ARG A 364 58.30 5.92 36.96
CA ARG A 364 57.38 6.64 36.07
C ARG A 364 57.32 5.86 34.76
N PRO A 365 56.13 5.47 34.26
CA PRO A 365 56.03 4.96 32.91
C PRO A 365 56.59 6.05 32.00
N SER A 366 57.66 5.69 31.29
CA SER A 366 58.24 6.48 30.20
C SER A 366 57.08 7.07 29.41
N SER A 367 57.04 8.40 29.31
CA SER A 367 56.07 9.15 28.54
C SER A 367 55.99 8.52 27.15
N ALA A 368 54.94 7.72 26.93
CA ALA A 368 54.70 7.06 25.68
C ALA A 368 54.62 8.15 24.62
N GLN A 369 55.64 8.19 23.78
CA GLN A 369 55.70 9.01 22.59
C GLN A 369 54.35 8.84 21.86
N PRO A 370 53.66 9.92 21.47
CA PRO A 370 52.39 9.80 20.76
C PRO A 370 52.59 8.82 19.60
N PRO A 371 51.75 7.79 19.46
CA PRO A 371 51.92 6.80 18.41
C PRO A 371 52.04 7.54 17.09
N ALA A 372 53.12 7.25 16.34
CA ALA A 372 53.38 7.85 15.04
C ALA A 372 52.10 7.82 14.21
N ALA A 373 51.76 8.95 13.58
CA ALA A 373 50.52 9.08 12.81
C ALA A 373 50.39 7.88 11.86
N PRO A 374 49.26 7.15 11.90
CA PRO A 374 49.11 5.96 11.08
C PRO A 374 49.30 6.36 9.61
N GLY A 375 50.10 5.57 8.89
CA GLY A 375 50.28 5.73 7.45
C GLY A 375 48.92 5.72 6.73
N PRO A 376 48.86 6.18 5.47
CA PRO A 376 47.61 6.33 4.74
C PRO A 376 46.80 5.02 4.73
N LEU A 377 45.55 5.06 5.22
CA LEU A 377 44.62 3.95 5.21
C LEU A 377 43.91 3.88 3.86
N VAL A 378 44.18 2.84 3.07
CA VAL A 378 43.46 2.58 1.82
C VAL A 378 42.30 1.62 2.09
N MET A 379 41.09 2.02 1.71
CA MET A 379 39.89 1.17 1.79
C MET A 379 39.30 0.97 0.39
N ARG A 380 38.81 -0.23 0.11
CA ARG A 380 38.17 -0.58 -1.17
C ARG A 380 36.74 -1.01 -0.92
N ARG A 381 35.81 -0.53 -1.74
CA ARG A 381 34.43 -1.00 -1.70
C ARG A 381 34.38 -2.43 -2.22
N GLN A 382 33.85 -3.33 -1.42
CA GLN A 382 33.65 -4.74 -1.79
C GLN A 382 32.18 -5.10 -1.62
N ALA A 383 31.67 -5.85 -2.60
CA ALA A 383 30.33 -6.41 -2.55
C ALA A 383 30.26 -7.58 -1.56
N GLU A 384 29.10 -7.76 -0.95
CA GLU A 384 28.75 -9.00 -0.26
C GLU A 384 28.86 -10.18 -1.25
N PRO A 385 29.55 -11.27 -0.89
CA PRO A 385 30.06 -12.22 -1.87
C PRO A 385 29.04 -13.24 -2.39
N ARG A 386 27.90 -13.45 -1.70
CA ARG A 386 26.91 -14.49 -2.09
C ARG A 386 25.84 -13.95 -3.01
N GLN A 387 25.28 -12.78 -2.73
CA GLN A 387 24.13 -12.23 -3.42
C GLN A 387 24.35 -10.82 -3.97
N ASN A 388 25.51 -10.20 -3.69
CA ASN A 388 25.79 -8.81 -4.08
C ASN A 388 24.69 -7.84 -3.60
N ALA A 389 24.14 -8.13 -2.41
CA ALA A 389 22.99 -7.42 -1.87
C ALA A 389 23.34 -6.06 -1.27
N PHE A 390 24.58 -5.91 -0.81
CA PHE A 390 25.13 -4.68 -0.30
C PHE A 390 26.64 -4.65 -0.54
N SER A 391 27.26 -3.49 -0.29
CA SER A 391 28.71 -3.32 -0.31
C SER A 391 29.20 -2.51 0.88
N VAL A 392 30.42 -2.79 1.32
CA VAL A 392 31.10 -2.09 2.43
C VAL A 392 32.51 -1.66 2.01
N LEU A 393 33.05 -0.63 2.62
CA LEU A 393 34.47 -0.26 2.53
C LEU A 393 35.28 -1.20 3.41
N VAL A 394 36.25 -1.87 2.81
CA VAL A 394 37.12 -2.86 3.46
C VAL A 394 38.57 -2.36 3.37
N PRO A 395 39.33 -2.31 4.48
CA PRO A 395 40.74 -1.97 4.41
C PRO A 395 41.50 -2.89 3.46
N GLN A 396 42.48 -2.34 2.74
CA GLN A 396 43.27 -3.13 1.80
C GLN A 396 43.96 -4.31 2.52
N GLY A 397 43.82 -5.51 1.96
CA GLY A 397 44.38 -6.75 2.51
C GLY A 397 43.51 -7.46 3.55
N TRP A 398 42.35 -6.92 3.93
CA TRP A 398 41.42 -7.57 4.84
C TRP A 398 40.52 -8.58 4.11
N LEU A 399 40.04 -9.56 4.86
CA LEU A 399 39.18 -10.64 4.40
C LEU A 399 37.71 -10.27 4.60
N ILE A 400 36.87 -10.67 3.65
CA ILE A 400 35.42 -10.73 3.80
C ILE A 400 34.99 -12.19 3.87
N GLU A 401 34.10 -12.52 4.79
CA GLU A 401 33.56 -13.88 4.95
C GLU A 401 32.06 -13.84 5.21
N GLY A 402 31.37 -14.88 4.76
CA GLY A 402 29.94 -15.04 4.95
C GLY A 402 29.12 -14.27 3.92
N GLY A 403 27.97 -13.73 4.30
CA GLY A 403 27.06 -13.06 3.40
C GLY A 403 25.58 -13.29 3.72
N LEU A 404 24.72 -12.97 2.75
CA LEU A 404 23.30 -13.30 2.83
C LEU A 404 23.06 -14.79 2.55
N PHE A 405 22.14 -15.40 3.28
CA PHE A 405 21.71 -16.78 3.06
C PHE A 405 20.24 -16.97 3.45
N SER A 406 19.62 -17.98 2.86
CA SER A 406 18.25 -18.38 3.19
C SER A 406 18.29 -19.66 4.01
N VAL A 407 17.39 -19.79 4.97
CA VAL A 407 17.18 -21.04 5.72
C VAL A 407 16.24 -21.93 4.92
N ASP A 408 16.62 -23.19 4.72
CA ASP A 408 15.76 -24.19 4.11
C ASP A 408 14.70 -24.65 5.13
N PRO A 409 13.40 -24.38 4.92
CA PRO A 409 12.36 -24.73 5.87
C PRO A 409 12.21 -26.24 6.07
N THR A 410 12.59 -27.05 5.06
CA THR A 410 12.49 -28.51 5.13
C THR A 410 13.58 -29.11 6.02
N GLN A 411 14.74 -28.47 6.09
CA GLN A 411 15.86 -28.88 6.95
C GLN A 411 15.75 -28.27 8.35
N ALA A 412 15.22 -27.04 8.45
CA ALA A 412 15.05 -26.37 9.73
C ALA A 412 13.88 -26.91 10.56
N GLY A 413 13.01 -27.76 10.00
CA GLY A 413 11.83 -28.27 10.68
C GLY A 413 10.68 -27.27 10.75
N GLY A 414 10.62 -26.34 9.78
CA GLY A 414 9.53 -25.39 9.60
C GLY A 414 9.97 -24.03 9.04
N ALA A 415 8.97 -23.20 8.77
CA ALA A 415 9.14 -21.98 7.97
C ALA A 415 9.55 -20.74 8.76
N LEU A 416 9.45 -20.73 10.10
CA LEU A 416 9.52 -19.50 10.88
C LEU A 416 10.86 -18.76 10.75
N ASN A 417 11.97 -19.47 10.59
CA ASN A 417 13.29 -18.89 10.31
C ASN A 417 13.62 -18.78 8.82
N ALA A 418 12.76 -19.29 7.93
CA ALA A 418 12.90 -19.23 6.48
C ALA A 418 12.14 -18.06 5.83
N ILE A 419 11.31 -17.33 6.59
CA ILE A 419 10.50 -16.20 6.10
C ILE A 419 11.36 -15.09 5.52
N GLU A 420 12.53 -14.84 6.13
CA GLU A 420 13.43 -13.75 5.77
C GLU A 420 14.84 -14.26 5.47
N THR A 421 15.50 -13.61 4.52
CA THR A 421 16.93 -13.84 4.27
C THR A 421 17.75 -13.40 5.48
N LYS A 422 18.69 -14.24 5.88
CA LYS A 422 19.58 -14.04 7.03
C LYS A 422 20.91 -13.47 6.56
N CYS A 423 21.60 -12.75 7.44
CA CYS A 423 22.92 -12.19 7.17
C CYS A 423 23.91 -12.67 8.21
N ASP A 424 24.94 -13.41 7.80
CA ASP A 424 26.11 -13.66 8.65
C ASP A 424 27.33 -13.21 7.86
N PHE A 425 27.75 -11.96 8.06
CA PHE A 425 28.79 -11.32 7.25
C PHE A 425 29.86 -10.73 8.17
N SER A 426 31.13 -10.91 7.81
CA SER A 426 32.24 -10.38 8.60
C SER A 426 33.36 -9.80 7.74
N VAL A 427 34.02 -8.80 8.29
CA VAL A 427 35.22 -8.17 7.74
C VAL A 427 36.34 -8.33 8.76
N LYS A 428 37.44 -8.98 8.39
CA LYS A 428 38.51 -9.39 9.30
C LYS A 428 39.88 -8.98 8.80
N ARG A 429 40.74 -8.51 9.71
CA ARG A 429 42.14 -8.21 9.38
C ARG A 429 42.95 -9.45 9.00
N ASP A 430 42.65 -10.56 9.64
CA ASP A 430 43.33 -11.85 9.48
C ASP A 430 42.33 -12.99 9.71
N THR A 431 42.75 -14.23 9.43
CA THR A 431 41.92 -15.44 9.59
C THR A 431 41.50 -15.68 11.04
N ALA A 432 42.30 -15.23 12.02
CA ALA A 432 41.99 -15.32 13.44
C ALA A 432 40.92 -14.29 13.88
N GLY A 433 40.64 -13.27 13.07
CA GLY A 433 39.73 -12.18 13.43
C GLY A 433 40.28 -11.30 14.55
N THR A 434 41.60 -11.08 14.60
CA THR A 434 42.25 -10.26 15.64
C THR A 434 41.62 -8.87 15.73
N VAL A 435 41.31 -8.29 14.58
CA VAL A 435 40.47 -7.10 14.45
C VAL A 435 39.34 -7.45 13.48
N MET A 436 38.08 -7.29 13.90
CA MET A 436 36.95 -7.71 13.08
C MET A 436 35.67 -6.92 13.34
N VAL A 437 34.83 -6.88 12.30
CA VAL A 437 33.42 -6.51 12.35
C VAL A 437 32.59 -7.72 11.92
N ARG A 438 31.48 -8.01 12.59
CA ARG A 438 30.52 -9.05 12.18
C ARG A 438 29.08 -8.60 12.36
N TRP A 439 28.28 -8.76 11.32
CA TRP A 439 26.82 -8.75 11.37
C TRP A 439 26.36 -10.18 11.56
N ALA A 440 25.72 -10.46 12.70
CA ALA A 440 25.21 -11.78 13.04
C ALA A 440 23.77 -11.95 12.52
N PRO A 441 23.35 -13.18 12.22
CA PRO A 441 22.02 -13.45 11.68
C PRO A 441 20.92 -13.13 12.70
N SER A 442 19.79 -12.63 12.19
CA SER A 442 18.54 -12.50 12.94
C SER A 442 17.82 -13.85 12.97
N TYR A 443 17.43 -14.31 14.14
CA TYR A 443 16.62 -15.51 14.31
C TYR A 443 15.32 -15.16 15.04
N ASN A 444 14.26 -15.84 14.62
CA ASN A 444 13.00 -15.93 15.33
C ASN A 444 13.09 -17.06 16.35
N PHE A 445 12.60 -16.77 17.55
CA PHE A 445 12.47 -17.68 18.68
C PHE A 445 11.02 -17.67 19.14
N VAL A 446 10.61 -18.73 19.80
CA VAL A 446 9.24 -18.89 20.28
C VAL A 446 9.20 -18.79 21.80
N ASP A 447 8.30 -17.97 22.31
CA ASP A 447 8.05 -17.79 23.74
C ASP A 447 6.55 -17.53 23.95
N TRP A 448 5.88 -18.55 24.49
CA TRP A 448 4.44 -18.56 24.75
C TRP A 448 4.01 -17.80 26.01
N SER A 449 4.96 -17.27 26.80
CA SER A 449 4.69 -16.73 28.14
C SER A 449 3.78 -15.50 28.19
N ARG A 450 3.56 -14.79 27.08
CA ARG A 450 2.78 -13.54 27.02
C ARG A 450 1.49 -13.59 26.22
N ALA A 451 1.09 -14.76 25.72
CA ALA A 451 -0.13 -14.89 24.93
C ALA A 451 -0.99 -16.02 25.49
N ALA A 452 -2.08 -15.65 26.17
CA ALA A 452 -2.99 -16.58 26.83
C ALA A 452 -3.60 -17.59 25.84
N GLU A 453 -3.85 -17.16 24.60
CA GLU A 453 -4.30 -18.00 23.49
C GLU A 453 -3.35 -19.16 23.14
N PHE A 454 -2.07 -19.05 23.50
CA PHE A 454 -1.07 -20.10 23.27
C PHE A 454 -0.71 -20.89 24.53
N ALA A 455 -1.45 -20.75 25.62
CA ALA A 455 -1.17 -21.45 26.88
C ALA A 455 -1.18 -22.99 26.71
N SER A 456 -2.04 -23.53 25.85
CA SER A 456 -2.07 -24.96 25.51
C SER A 456 -0.84 -25.40 24.72
N LEU A 457 -0.36 -24.57 23.79
CA LEU A 457 0.86 -24.84 23.02
C LEU A 457 2.11 -24.81 23.89
N ALA A 458 2.12 -24.00 24.95
CA ALA A 458 3.23 -23.93 25.89
C ALA A 458 3.53 -25.26 26.57
N GLN A 459 2.50 -26.10 26.79
CA GLN A 459 2.66 -27.44 27.37
C GLN A 459 3.21 -28.45 26.36
N LEU A 460 2.79 -28.34 25.09
CA LEU A 460 3.22 -29.23 24.02
C LEU A 460 4.66 -28.93 23.54
N PHE A 461 5.07 -27.66 23.62
CA PHE A 461 6.36 -27.19 23.16
C PHE A 461 7.08 -26.42 24.28
N PRO A 462 7.65 -27.11 25.29
CA PRO A 462 8.42 -26.47 26.34
C PRO A 462 9.75 -25.88 25.83
N PRO A 463 10.39 -24.97 26.57
CA PRO A 463 11.72 -24.45 26.25
C PRO A 463 12.74 -25.55 25.90
N GLY A 464 13.53 -25.33 24.87
CA GLY A 464 14.49 -26.28 24.32
C GLY A 464 13.93 -27.16 23.19
N ARG A 465 12.61 -27.20 22.98
CA ARG A 465 11.99 -27.81 21.79
C ARG A 465 12.01 -26.85 20.60
N THR A 466 11.63 -27.35 19.43
CA THR A 466 11.44 -26.55 18.22
C THR A 466 9.96 -26.45 17.88
N TYR A 467 9.51 -25.27 17.45
CA TYR A 467 8.19 -25.04 16.88
C TYR A 467 8.33 -24.31 15.54
N ASN A 468 7.80 -24.91 14.48
CA ASN A 468 7.88 -24.39 13.11
C ASN A 468 9.32 -23.96 12.69
N GLY A 469 10.32 -24.74 13.10
CA GLY A 469 11.74 -24.49 12.82
C GLY A 469 12.40 -23.36 13.61
N ALA A 470 11.74 -22.84 14.64
CA ALA A 470 12.34 -21.94 15.63
C ALA A 470 12.53 -22.64 16.97
N LEU A 471 13.60 -22.27 17.69
CA LEU A 471 13.82 -22.74 19.05
C LEU A 471 12.80 -22.08 19.99
N VAL A 472 12.12 -22.91 20.80
CA VAL A 472 11.32 -22.42 21.92
C VAL A 472 12.27 -22.00 23.03
N LYS A 473 12.29 -20.72 23.34
CA LYS A 473 13.21 -20.11 24.28
C LYS A 473 12.57 -18.86 24.89
N PRO A 474 12.50 -18.74 26.22
CA PRO A 474 12.05 -17.51 26.86
C PRO A 474 12.85 -16.31 26.37
N MET A 475 12.18 -15.18 26.13
CA MET A 475 12.88 -13.96 25.70
C MET A 475 13.81 -13.47 26.81
N PRO A 476 15.14 -13.44 26.59
CA PRO A 476 16.09 -12.97 27.57
C PRO A 476 16.12 -11.44 27.64
N THR A 477 16.86 -10.88 28.61
CA THR A 477 17.28 -9.47 28.52
C THR A 477 18.33 -9.29 27.42
N VAL A 478 18.55 -8.06 26.97
CA VAL A 478 19.59 -7.73 25.97
C VAL A 478 20.96 -8.22 26.43
N GLU A 479 21.32 -7.98 27.69
CA GLU A 479 22.60 -8.44 28.26
C GLU A 479 22.72 -9.97 28.22
N GLN A 480 21.68 -10.67 28.68
CA GLN A 480 21.67 -12.14 28.69
C GLN A 480 21.81 -12.71 27.27
N TYR A 481 21.09 -12.15 26.29
CA TYR A 481 21.20 -12.55 24.89
C TYR A 481 22.62 -12.37 24.35
N LEU A 482 23.20 -11.18 24.54
CA LEU A 482 24.54 -10.85 24.04
C LEU A 482 25.62 -11.71 24.72
N MET A 483 25.51 -12.00 26.01
CA MET A 483 26.45 -12.85 26.72
C MET A 483 26.35 -14.33 26.31
N GLU A 484 25.14 -14.82 26.02
CA GLU A 484 24.97 -16.17 25.47
C GLU A 484 25.55 -16.28 24.06
N GLY A 485 25.25 -15.32 23.20
CA GLY A 485 25.82 -15.23 21.85
C GLY A 485 27.35 -15.13 21.89
N PHE A 486 27.90 -14.32 22.81
CA PHE A 486 29.33 -14.20 23.04
C PHE A 486 29.97 -15.56 23.38
N LYS A 487 29.39 -16.32 24.32
CA LYS A 487 29.92 -17.64 24.69
C LYS A 487 29.90 -18.63 23.52
N LEU A 488 28.86 -18.57 22.68
CA LEU A 488 28.75 -19.41 21.49
C LEU A 488 29.84 -19.09 20.46
N VAL A 489 30.13 -17.80 20.23
CA VAL A 489 31.11 -17.37 19.22
C VAL A 489 32.55 -17.29 19.75
N ARG A 490 32.74 -17.34 21.08
CA ARG A 490 34.03 -17.36 21.79
C ARG A 490 34.10 -18.47 22.83
N PRO A 491 33.99 -19.76 22.44
CA PRO A 491 34.00 -20.86 23.40
C PRO A 491 35.33 -21.03 24.14
N LYS A 492 36.41 -20.41 23.65
CA LYS A 492 37.76 -20.46 24.23
C LYS A 492 38.13 -19.21 25.04
N ALA A 493 37.23 -18.25 25.20
CA ALA A 493 37.50 -17.05 25.97
C ALA A 493 37.61 -17.35 27.47
N THR A 494 38.65 -16.80 28.11
CA THR A 494 38.86 -16.81 29.57
C THR A 494 38.86 -15.37 30.10
N ASP A 495 38.82 -15.20 31.42
CA ASP A 495 38.88 -13.88 32.07
C ASP A 495 37.85 -12.86 31.54
N VAL A 496 36.66 -13.35 31.22
CA VAL A 496 35.57 -12.59 30.62
C VAL A 496 35.00 -11.61 31.63
N ARG A 497 34.93 -10.32 31.27
CA ARG A 497 34.37 -9.25 32.08
C ARG A 497 33.56 -8.30 31.20
N VAL A 498 32.33 -8.01 31.59
CA VAL A 498 31.55 -6.90 31.01
C VAL A 498 32.05 -5.62 31.67
N ILE A 499 32.67 -4.74 30.88
CA ILE A 499 33.25 -3.48 31.37
C ILE A 499 32.30 -2.29 31.16
N GLU A 500 31.36 -2.40 30.23
CA GLU A 500 30.39 -1.34 29.94
C GLU A 500 29.05 -1.93 29.50
N ARG A 501 27.96 -1.29 29.91
CA ARG A 501 26.58 -1.56 29.49
C ARG A 501 25.98 -0.26 28.96
N ILE A 502 25.42 -0.31 27.76
CA ILE A 502 24.92 0.87 27.08
C ILE A 502 23.48 0.57 26.65
N ASP A 503 22.52 1.29 27.21
CA ASP A 503 21.14 1.27 26.74
C ASP A 503 21.04 2.07 25.43
N LEU A 504 20.33 1.53 24.45
CA LEU A 504 20.21 2.14 23.12
C LEU A 504 18.73 2.43 22.77
N PRO A 505 18.02 3.27 23.53
CA PRO A 505 16.60 3.55 23.29
C PRO A 505 16.35 4.12 21.89
N MET A 506 17.25 4.92 21.35
CA MET A 506 17.14 5.44 19.99
C MET A 506 17.12 4.35 18.91
N VAL A 507 17.81 3.22 19.14
CA VAL A 507 17.79 2.06 18.22
C VAL A 507 16.47 1.31 18.36
N ALA A 508 15.95 1.18 19.59
CA ALA A 508 14.62 0.61 19.81
C ALA A 508 13.52 1.47 19.14
N ASP A 509 13.60 2.79 19.27
CA ASP A 509 12.67 3.73 18.61
C ASP A 509 12.75 3.63 17.09
N LEU A 510 13.96 3.51 16.53
CA LEU A 510 14.15 3.30 15.10
C LEU A 510 13.48 2.00 14.64
N CYS A 511 13.66 0.89 15.37
CA CYS A 511 13.02 -0.38 15.05
C CYS A 511 11.49 -0.28 15.14
N THR A 512 10.98 0.43 16.14
CA THR A 512 9.54 0.74 16.29
C THR A 512 9.03 1.50 15.07
N LYS A 513 9.75 2.54 14.63
CA LYS A 513 9.39 3.32 13.43
C LYS A 513 9.38 2.46 12.16
N LEU A 514 10.41 1.63 11.96
CA LEU A 514 10.48 0.72 10.82
C LEU A 514 9.36 -0.33 10.82
N SER A 515 8.78 -0.63 11.98
CA SER A 515 7.70 -1.61 12.15
C SER A 515 6.30 -1.00 12.20
N GLN A 516 6.14 0.30 11.96
CA GLN A 516 4.85 1.01 12.08
C GLN A 516 3.77 0.39 11.19
N GLY A 517 4.07 0.06 9.93
CA GLY A 517 3.10 -0.56 9.03
C GLY A 517 2.62 -1.92 9.53
N VAL A 518 3.54 -2.76 10.02
CA VAL A 518 3.19 -4.07 10.62
C VAL A 518 2.37 -3.88 11.89
N ASN A 519 2.73 -2.91 12.74
CA ASN A 519 1.99 -2.61 13.96
C ASN A 519 0.58 -2.09 13.68
N ALA A 520 0.40 -1.27 12.64
CA ALA A 520 -0.93 -0.83 12.21
C ALA A 520 -1.79 -2.01 11.73
N GLN A 521 -1.21 -2.92 10.95
CA GLN A 521 -1.90 -4.15 10.54
C GLN A 521 -2.27 -5.04 11.73
N MET A 522 -1.40 -5.17 12.73
CA MET A 522 -1.68 -5.92 13.95
C MET A 522 -2.81 -5.28 14.76
N ALA A 523 -2.83 -3.96 14.86
CA ALA A 523 -3.91 -3.24 15.53
C ALA A 523 -5.28 -3.47 14.85
N GLN A 524 -5.32 -3.54 13.51
CA GLN A 524 -6.53 -3.89 12.77
C GLN A 524 -7.05 -5.31 13.10
N LEU A 525 -6.14 -6.23 13.43
CA LEU A 525 -6.46 -7.58 13.88
C LEU A 525 -6.75 -7.67 15.40
N GLY A 526 -6.81 -6.54 16.10
CA GLY A 526 -6.99 -6.51 17.56
C GLY A 526 -5.81 -7.08 18.34
N LYS A 527 -4.62 -7.17 17.71
CA LYS A 527 -3.40 -7.69 18.33
C LYS A 527 -2.52 -6.54 18.83
N PRO A 528 -1.80 -6.75 19.95
CA PRO A 528 -0.89 -5.73 20.49
C PRO A 528 0.29 -5.48 19.54
N PRO A 529 0.85 -4.26 19.52
CA PRO A 529 1.97 -3.92 18.66
C PRO A 529 3.26 -4.63 19.10
N MET A 530 4.17 -4.80 18.15
CA MET A 530 5.55 -5.21 18.42
C MET A 530 6.27 -4.12 19.20
N THR A 531 7.01 -4.51 20.24
CA THR A 531 7.85 -3.61 21.04
C THR A 531 9.31 -3.99 20.92
N PHE A 532 10.22 -3.04 21.18
CA PHE A 532 11.65 -3.26 21.04
C PHE A 532 12.42 -2.85 22.28
N THR A 533 13.48 -3.60 22.59
CA THR A 533 14.49 -3.20 23.58
C THR A 533 15.87 -3.38 22.95
N ALA A 534 16.73 -2.36 23.04
CA ALA A 534 18.03 -2.39 22.40
C ALA A 534 19.13 -1.93 23.35
N GLY A 535 20.32 -2.50 23.19
CA GLY A 535 21.47 -2.19 24.02
C GLY A 535 22.76 -2.81 23.49
N ALA A 536 23.87 -2.44 24.13
CA ALA A 536 25.19 -2.94 23.83
C ALA A 536 25.98 -3.28 25.10
N LEU A 537 26.91 -4.22 24.95
CA LEU A 537 27.90 -4.58 25.95
C LEU A 537 29.29 -4.33 25.39
N VAL A 538 30.20 -3.85 26.23
CA VAL A 538 31.63 -3.92 25.96
C VAL A 538 32.23 -4.99 26.88
N ILE A 539 32.82 -6.00 26.25
CA ILE A 539 33.31 -7.21 26.92
C ILE A 539 34.82 -7.27 26.73
N GLU A 540 35.56 -7.45 27.83
CA GLU A 540 36.96 -7.82 27.77
C GLU A 540 37.19 -9.27 28.14
N TYR A 541 38.12 -9.91 27.45
CA TYR A 541 38.45 -11.31 27.67
C TYR A 541 39.84 -11.64 27.13
N THR A 542 40.35 -12.80 27.52
CA THR A 542 41.58 -13.38 27.00
C THR A 542 41.23 -14.54 26.07
N GLU A 543 41.78 -14.57 24.86
CA GLU A 543 41.63 -15.69 23.92
C GLU A 543 42.93 -15.89 23.16
N GLY A 544 43.44 -17.13 23.12
CA GLY A 544 44.71 -17.42 22.44
C GLY A 544 45.91 -16.60 22.97
N GLY A 545 45.92 -16.28 24.27
CA GLY A 545 46.98 -15.49 24.92
C GLY A 545 46.88 -13.98 24.71
N ASN A 546 45.93 -13.49 23.91
CA ASN A 546 45.72 -12.07 23.66
C ASN A 546 44.52 -11.53 24.44
N ARG A 547 44.66 -10.33 25.01
CA ARG A 547 43.56 -9.60 25.64
C ARG A 547 42.78 -8.83 24.57
N TYR A 548 41.48 -9.08 24.47
CA TYR A 548 40.57 -8.43 23.53
C TYR A 548 39.57 -7.55 24.25
N ARG A 549 39.08 -6.56 23.51
CA ARG A 549 37.88 -5.80 23.83
C ARG A 549 36.91 -5.94 22.66
N GLU A 550 35.68 -6.36 22.96
CA GLU A 550 34.64 -6.62 21.97
C GLU A 550 33.36 -5.88 22.36
N ALA A 551 32.88 -5.01 21.49
CA ALA A 551 31.58 -4.39 21.60
C ALA A 551 30.55 -5.25 20.86
N ALA A 552 29.48 -5.64 21.54
CA ALA A 552 28.37 -6.39 20.96
C ALA A 552 27.08 -5.62 21.19
N LEU A 553 26.23 -5.48 20.17
CA LEU A 553 24.96 -4.77 20.25
C LEU A 553 23.84 -5.58 19.61
N THR A 554 22.60 -5.39 20.07
CA THR A 554 21.40 -5.95 19.43
C THR A 554 20.18 -5.12 19.79
N ALA A 555 19.15 -5.22 18.96
CA ALA A 555 17.77 -4.97 19.36
C ALA A 555 17.04 -6.31 19.51
N LEU A 556 16.13 -6.42 20.48
CA LEU A 556 15.24 -7.56 20.64
C LEU A 556 13.82 -7.08 20.33
N GLY A 557 13.17 -7.69 19.33
CA GLY A 557 11.77 -7.46 18.99
C GLY A 557 10.88 -8.43 19.77
N ASP A 558 10.01 -7.90 20.62
CA ASP A 558 9.03 -8.65 21.38
C ASP A 558 7.69 -8.65 20.64
N TRP A 559 7.31 -9.82 20.14
CA TRP A 559 6.02 -10.07 19.49
C TRP A 559 5.24 -11.17 20.21
N ARG A 560 5.60 -11.47 21.46
CA ARG A 560 5.08 -12.63 22.18
C ARG A 560 3.59 -12.52 22.45
N ALA A 561 3.11 -11.30 22.71
CA ALA A 561 1.70 -11.06 22.98
C ALA A 561 0.81 -11.18 21.73
N ALA A 562 1.37 -11.00 20.52
CA ALA A 562 0.63 -11.09 19.27
C ALA A 562 0.76 -12.46 18.58
N ALA A 563 1.95 -13.06 18.64
CA ALA A 563 2.30 -14.24 17.86
C ALA A 563 3.12 -15.30 18.63
N GLY A 564 3.40 -15.09 19.92
CA GLY A 564 4.26 -16.00 20.69
C GLY A 564 5.72 -16.02 20.23
N ILE A 565 6.18 -14.98 19.51
CA ILE A 565 7.51 -14.92 18.89
C ILE A 565 8.31 -13.76 19.45
N TRP A 566 9.63 -13.92 19.54
CA TRP A 566 10.55 -12.80 19.66
C TRP A 566 11.74 -13.01 18.72
N SER A 567 12.46 -11.94 18.39
CA SER A 567 13.60 -12.02 17.50
C SER A 567 14.75 -11.11 17.92
N ASN A 568 15.98 -11.48 17.57
CA ASN A 568 17.10 -10.56 17.58
C ASN A 568 17.18 -9.81 16.24
N GLN A 569 17.41 -8.51 16.32
CA GLN A 569 17.53 -7.61 15.20
C GLN A 569 18.85 -6.85 15.29
N PHE A 570 19.49 -6.64 14.15
CA PHE A 570 20.73 -5.86 14.04
C PHE A 570 21.86 -6.31 14.99
N THR A 571 21.96 -7.62 15.26
CA THR A 571 23.03 -8.12 16.14
C THR A 571 24.39 -7.94 15.48
N PHE A 572 25.29 -7.26 16.17
CA PHE A 572 26.53 -6.79 15.58
C PHE A 572 27.69 -6.79 16.58
N HIS A 573 28.88 -7.15 16.11
CA HIS A 573 30.09 -7.31 16.92
C HIS A 573 31.26 -6.53 16.31
N MET A 574 32.02 -5.84 17.16
CA MET A 574 33.31 -5.20 16.82
C MET A 574 34.36 -5.64 17.83
N ARG A 575 35.49 -6.17 17.36
CA ARG A 575 36.56 -6.69 18.21
C ARG A 575 37.91 -6.09 17.80
N ALA A 576 38.74 -5.79 18.79
CA ALA A 576 40.16 -5.48 18.62
C ALA A 576 40.96 -5.92 19.86
N PRO A 577 42.31 -6.02 19.79
CA PRO A 577 43.13 -6.15 20.99
C PRO A 577 42.88 -4.99 21.95
N ALA A 578 42.72 -5.25 23.24
CA ALA A 578 42.30 -4.25 24.23
C ALA A 578 43.23 -3.03 24.26
N ALA A 579 44.55 -3.25 24.10
CA ALA A 579 45.55 -2.18 24.07
C ALA A 579 45.51 -1.32 22.80
N GLN A 580 44.82 -1.76 21.73
CA GLN A 580 44.76 -1.08 20.44
C GLN A 580 43.34 -0.60 20.07
N GLU A 581 42.39 -0.67 21.00
CA GLU A 581 40.99 -0.33 20.73
C GLU A 581 40.86 1.07 20.11
N THR A 582 41.43 2.10 20.76
CA THR A 582 41.35 3.49 20.31
C THR A 582 41.89 3.68 18.89
N GLN A 583 42.93 2.90 18.52
CA GLN A 583 43.51 2.92 17.18
C GLN A 583 42.55 2.30 16.14
N TRP A 584 41.88 1.20 16.47
CA TRP A 584 41.05 0.46 15.52
C TRP A 584 39.62 0.94 15.45
N LYS A 585 39.10 1.61 16.48
CA LYS A 585 37.72 2.10 16.53
C LYS A 585 37.33 2.92 15.29
N PRO A 586 38.11 3.92 14.84
CA PRO A 586 37.74 4.70 13.65
C PRO A 586 37.65 3.84 12.39
N VAL A 587 38.53 2.83 12.25
CA VAL A 587 38.52 1.93 11.09
C VAL A 587 37.26 1.06 11.09
N LEU A 588 36.92 0.47 12.24
CA LEU A 588 35.72 -0.37 12.41
C LEU A 588 34.44 0.44 12.20
N ASP A 589 34.40 1.69 12.67
CA ASP A 589 33.29 2.61 12.44
C ASP A 589 33.10 2.93 10.94
N ILE A 590 34.19 3.18 10.20
CA ILE A 590 34.09 3.41 8.75
C ILE A 590 33.55 2.15 8.05
N VAL A 591 34.07 0.96 8.37
CA VAL A 591 33.56 -0.31 7.80
C VAL A 591 32.06 -0.43 8.05
N ARG A 592 31.62 -0.25 9.30
CA ARG A 592 30.21 -0.35 9.71
C ARG A 592 29.31 0.65 8.99
N GLN A 593 29.70 1.93 8.94
CA GLN A 593 28.89 3.01 8.38
C GLN A 593 28.88 3.04 6.85
N SER A 594 29.85 2.38 6.21
CA SER A 594 30.00 2.38 4.75
C SER A 594 29.05 1.45 3.99
N LEU A 595 28.20 0.73 4.71
CA LEU A 595 27.22 -0.20 4.15
C LEU A 595 26.28 0.55 3.19
N LYS A 596 26.25 0.07 1.95
CA LYS A 596 25.33 0.56 0.92
C LYS A 596 24.61 -0.63 0.31
N PHE A 597 23.29 -0.65 0.41
CA PHE A 597 22.48 -1.65 -0.27
C PHE A 597 22.57 -1.48 -1.79
N ASN A 598 22.53 -2.61 -2.49
CA ASN A 598 22.35 -2.65 -3.93
C ASN A 598 20.85 -2.41 -4.24
N PRO A 599 20.47 -1.27 -4.83
CA PRO A 599 19.06 -0.94 -5.04
C PRO A 599 18.35 -1.94 -5.97
N GLN A 600 19.06 -2.54 -6.92
CA GLN A 600 18.50 -3.57 -7.81
C GLN A 600 18.19 -4.85 -7.04
N TRP A 601 19.08 -5.26 -6.13
CA TRP A 601 18.83 -6.41 -5.28
C TRP A 601 17.67 -6.15 -4.32
N VAL A 602 17.60 -4.96 -3.69
CA VAL A 602 16.48 -4.59 -2.81
C VAL A 602 15.16 -4.62 -3.57
N ALA A 603 15.10 -4.04 -4.76
CA ALA A 603 13.90 -4.07 -5.60
C ALA A 603 13.47 -5.50 -5.97
N ALA A 604 14.44 -6.36 -6.31
CA ALA A 604 14.17 -7.78 -6.58
C ALA A 604 13.69 -8.53 -5.33
N TYR A 605 14.28 -8.25 -4.16
CA TYR A 605 13.88 -8.86 -2.89
C TYR A 605 12.47 -8.45 -2.47
N VAL A 606 12.13 -7.16 -2.56
CA VAL A 606 10.78 -6.65 -2.26
C VAL A 606 9.75 -7.25 -3.22
N ARG A 607 10.08 -7.35 -4.51
CA ARG A 607 9.22 -8.02 -5.49
C ARG A 607 8.97 -9.48 -5.12
N ALA A 608 10.03 -10.23 -4.85
CA ALA A 608 9.93 -11.64 -4.47
C ALA A 608 9.16 -11.83 -3.14
N ALA A 609 9.29 -10.90 -2.19
CA ALA A 609 8.49 -10.89 -0.97
C ALA A 609 7.01 -10.64 -1.26
N GLY A 610 6.70 -9.71 -2.16
CA GLY A 610 5.34 -9.45 -2.63
C GLY A 610 4.72 -10.66 -3.35
N GLU A 611 5.46 -11.30 -4.25
CA GLU A 611 5.04 -12.53 -4.95
C GLU A 611 4.76 -13.67 -3.95
N ARG A 612 5.64 -13.86 -2.95
CA ARG A 612 5.41 -14.82 -1.86
C ARG A 612 4.17 -14.48 -1.04
N GLY A 613 3.94 -13.21 -0.74
CA GLY A 613 2.75 -12.74 -0.03
C GLY A 613 1.45 -13.03 -0.80
N GLN A 614 1.45 -12.76 -2.11
CA GLN A 614 0.31 -13.06 -2.99
C GLN A 614 0.06 -14.57 -3.11
N ALA A 615 1.11 -15.37 -3.26
CA ALA A 615 1.01 -16.82 -3.30
C ALA A 615 0.44 -17.38 -1.99
N ALA A 616 0.88 -16.87 -0.84
CA ALA A 616 0.34 -17.24 0.47
C ALA A 616 -1.14 -16.86 0.60
N ALA A 617 -1.52 -15.64 0.21
CA ALA A 617 -2.91 -15.20 0.22
C ALA A 617 -3.81 -16.04 -0.71
N ALA A 618 -3.31 -16.41 -1.89
CA ALA A 618 -4.02 -17.31 -2.80
C ALA A 618 -4.20 -18.71 -2.21
N LEU A 619 -3.17 -19.24 -1.53
CA LEU A 619 -3.27 -20.50 -0.81
C LEU A 619 -4.31 -20.44 0.31
N PHE A 620 -4.32 -19.39 1.13
CA PHE A 620 -5.32 -19.24 2.20
C PHE A 620 -6.74 -19.17 1.65
N ARG A 621 -6.99 -18.39 0.59
CA ARG A 621 -8.31 -18.38 -0.09
C ARG A 621 -8.70 -19.76 -0.63
N SER A 622 -7.72 -20.52 -1.15
CA SER A 622 -7.99 -21.89 -1.60
C SER A 622 -8.33 -22.82 -0.44
N LEU A 623 -7.70 -22.67 0.72
CA LEU A 623 -8.01 -23.45 1.92
C LEU A 623 -9.41 -23.10 2.43
N GLU A 624 -9.75 -21.81 2.53
CA GLU A 624 -11.09 -21.36 2.93
C GLU A 624 -12.18 -21.90 1.99
N ARG A 625 -11.93 -21.88 0.67
CA ARG A 625 -12.85 -22.47 -0.31
C ARG A 625 -13.02 -23.98 -0.09
N ILE A 626 -11.92 -24.72 0.13
CA ILE A 626 -11.97 -26.16 0.41
C ILE A 626 -12.75 -26.42 1.70
N ASP A 627 -12.55 -25.62 2.74
CA ASP A 627 -13.29 -25.76 4.00
C ASP A 627 -14.78 -25.48 3.82
N GLN A 628 -15.15 -24.48 3.02
CA GLN A 628 -16.55 -24.21 2.66
C GLN A 628 -17.15 -25.36 1.86
N GLU A 629 -16.42 -25.94 0.91
CA GLU A 629 -16.84 -27.11 0.13
C GLU A 629 -17.04 -28.33 1.05
N ILE A 630 -16.11 -28.58 1.98
CA ILE A 630 -16.21 -29.65 2.98
C ILE A 630 -17.45 -29.44 3.87
N PHE A 631 -17.68 -28.22 4.33
CA PHE A 631 -18.83 -27.89 5.16
C PHE A 631 -20.15 -28.09 4.40
N ALA A 632 -20.25 -27.56 3.17
CA ALA A 632 -21.44 -27.72 2.32
C ALA A 632 -21.73 -29.19 2.02
N HIS A 633 -20.70 -29.97 1.68
CA HIS A 633 -20.83 -31.40 1.45
C HIS A 633 -21.28 -32.15 2.71
N ARG A 634 -20.72 -31.83 3.89
CA ARG A 634 -21.16 -32.41 5.17
C ARG A 634 -22.61 -32.05 5.49
N SER A 635 -23.01 -30.79 5.23
CA SER A 635 -24.39 -30.34 5.44
C SER A 635 -25.37 -31.08 4.54
N ALA A 636 -25.08 -31.17 3.23
CA ALA A 636 -25.93 -31.89 2.27
C ALA A 636 -26.03 -33.39 2.61
N MET A 637 -24.92 -34.00 3.03
CA MET A 637 -24.92 -35.39 3.48
C MET A 637 -25.73 -35.59 4.75
N GLN A 638 -25.65 -34.66 5.71
CA GLN A 638 -26.45 -34.70 6.93
C GLN A 638 -27.94 -34.50 6.66
N GLU A 639 -28.30 -33.62 5.72
CA GLU A 639 -29.68 -33.42 5.27
C GLU A 639 -30.23 -34.69 4.65
N ARG A 640 -29.49 -35.32 3.74
CA ARG A 640 -29.85 -36.60 3.13
C ARG A 640 -30.00 -37.71 4.16
N ILE A 641 -29.09 -37.83 5.13
CA ILE A 641 -29.21 -38.79 6.24
C ILE A 641 -30.45 -38.49 7.09
N SER A 642 -30.74 -37.23 7.36
CA SER A 642 -31.93 -36.83 8.12
C SER A 642 -33.22 -37.15 7.37
N GLU A 643 -33.26 -36.91 6.07
CA GLU A 643 -34.38 -37.23 5.20
C GLU A 643 -34.60 -38.75 5.10
N ASP A 644 -33.53 -39.52 4.84
CA ASP A 644 -33.57 -40.99 4.82
C ASP A 644 -34.05 -41.55 6.16
N ASN A 645 -33.57 -40.99 7.29
CA ASN A 645 -34.03 -41.37 8.62
C ASN A 645 -35.51 -41.03 8.83
N TYR A 646 -35.98 -39.87 8.35
CA TYR A 646 -37.38 -39.48 8.44
C TYR A 646 -38.29 -40.41 7.64
N LEU A 647 -37.92 -40.72 6.39
CA LEU A 647 -38.63 -41.66 5.52
C LEU A 647 -38.68 -43.06 6.15
N LEU A 648 -37.54 -43.54 6.68
CA LEU A 648 -37.46 -44.83 7.37
C LEU A 648 -38.36 -44.88 8.63
N LEU A 649 -38.34 -43.83 9.45
CA LEU A 649 -39.14 -43.78 10.69
C LEU A 649 -40.64 -43.63 10.45
N THR A 650 -41.03 -43.02 9.33
CA THR A 650 -42.44 -42.80 8.97
C THR A 650 -43.05 -43.91 8.11
N GLY A 651 -42.23 -44.89 7.69
CA GLY A 651 -42.69 -45.96 6.79
C GLY A 651 -43.07 -45.41 5.40
N GLN A 652 -42.34 -44.41 4.92
CA GLN A 652 -42.58 -43.75 3.64
C GLN A 652 -41.36 -43.88 2.72
N GLU A 653 -41.58 -43.80 1.40
CA GLU A 653 -40.52 -43.79 0.38
C GLU A 653 -40.88 -42.76 -0.71
N LYS A 654 -39.87 -42.29 -1.44
CA LYS A 654 -40.04 -41.43 -2.62
C LYS A 654 -40.14 -42.28 -3.89
N TYR A 655 -41.19 -42.05 -4.66
CA TYR A 655 -41.46 -42.73 -5.92
C TYR A 655 -41.49 -41.73 -7.07
N VAL A 656 -40.97 -42.10 -8.24
CA VAL A 656 -41.01 -41.26 -9.44
C VAL A 656 -42.21 -41.66 -10.30
N ASN A 657 -43.16 -40.75 -10.48
CA ASN A 657 -44.34 -41.00 -11.30
C ASN A 657 -43.93 -41.25 -12.77
N PRO A 658 -44.28 -42.41 -13.37
CA PRO A 658 -43.83 -42.76 -14.71
C PRO A 658 -44.45 -41.90 -15.82
N TYR A 659 -45.56 -41.20 -15.55
CA TYR A 659 -46.25 -40.34 -16.52
C TYR A 659 -45.85 -38.87 -16.39
N THR A 660 -45.79 -38.34 -15.16
CA THR A 660 -45.49 -36.91 -14.93
C THR A 660 -44.00 -36.64 -14.68
N ARG A 661 -43.23 -37.67 -14.30
CA ARG A 661 -41.85 -37.57 -13.82
C ARG A 661 -41.68 -36.83 -12.50
N GLU A 662 -42.77 -36.52 -11.80
CA GLU A 662 -42.73 -35.89 -10.48
C GLU A 662 -42.39 -36.91 -9.38
N VAL A 663 -41.70 -36.46 -8.34
CA VAL A 663 -41.37 -37.28 -7.16
C VAL A 663 -42.49 -37.16 -6.14
N GLU A 664 -43.03 -38.30 -5.73
CA GLU A 664 -44.16 -38.40 -4.81
C GLU A 664 -43.79 -39.24 -3.60
N GLN A 665 -44.06 -38.73 -2.40
CA GLN A 665 -43.85 -39.45 -1.14
C GLN A 665 -45.09 -40.27 -0.79
N ASP A 666 -44.91 -41.55 -0.49
CA ASP A 666 -46.00 -42.48 -0.19
C ASP A 666 -45.53 -43.63 0.71
N SER A 667 -46.45 -44.47 1.20
CA SER A 667 -46.11 -45.61 2.06
C SER A 667 -45.09 -46.56 1.40
N SER A 668 -44.11 -47.01 2.20
CA SER A 668 -43.15 -48.05 1.83
C SER A 668 -43.60 -49.45 2.27
N ASP A 669 -44.79 -49.58 2.86
CA ASP A 669 -45.33 -50.84 3.35
C ASP A 669 -45.61 -51.84 2.22
N TYR A 670 -45.67 -51.40 0.96
CA TYR A 670 -45.94 -52.24 -0.21
C TYR A 670 -44.78 -52.19 -1.21
N ARG A 671 -44.33 -53.38 -1.65
CA ARG A 671 -43.17 -53.54 -2.53
C ARG A 671 -43.37 -52.98 -3.94
N PHE A 672 -44.59 -53.00 -4.46
CA PHE A 672 -44.91 -52.52 -5.79
C PHE A 672 -46.02 -51.48 -5.72
N ARG A 673 -45.77 -50.36 -6.41
CA ARG A 673 -46.75 -49.30 -6.62
C ARG A 673 -46.96 -49.11 -8.12
N TRP A 674 -48.20 -49.05 -8.55
CA TRP A 674 -48.59 -48.82 -9.93
C TRP A 674 -49.41 -47.53 -10.02
N THR A 675 -49.19 -46.75 -11.06
CA THR A 675 -49.92 -45.50 -11.30
C THR A 675 -50.60 -45.55 -12.69
N THR A 676 -51.73 -44.88 -12.86
CA THR A 676 -52.39 -44.63 -14.17
C THR A 676 -52.11 -43.21 -14.67
N PRO A 677 -52.36 -42.87 -15.95
CA PRO A 677 -52.27 -41.50 -16.43
C PRO A 677 -53.19 -40.51 -15.69
N GLY A 678 -54.30 -41.01 -15.14
CA GLY A 678 -55.26 -40.22 -14.36
C GLY A 678 -54.86 -39.97 -12.91
N GLY A 679 -53.76 -40.57 -12.44
CA GLY A 679 -53.27 -40.44 -11.07
C GLY A 679 -53.77 -41.50 -10.09
N ASP A 680 -54.53 -42.51 -10.56
CA ASP A 680 -54.94 -43.63 -9.71
C ASP A 680 -53.73 -44.45 -9.28
N ARG A 681 -53.73 -44.94 -8.04
CA ARG A 681 -52.62 -45.70 -7.44
C ARG A 681 -53.08 -47.07 -6.98
N LEU A 682 -52.29 -48.09 -7.27
CA LEU A 682 -52.48 -49.46 -6.78
C LEU A 682 -51.21 -49.94 -6.09
N TYR A 683 -51.37 -50.58 -4.94
CA TYR A 683 -50.27 -51.12 -4.13
C TYR A 683 -50.36 -52.64 -4.06
N SER A 684 -49.22 -53.33 -4.16
CA SER A 684 -49.15 -54.79 -4.08
C SER A 684 -47.85 -55.25 -3.42
N GLN A 685 -47.93 -56.36 -2.70
CA GLN A 685 -46.77 -57.07 -2.13
C GLN A 685 -46.36 -58.28 -2.98
N GLN A 686 -47.17 -58.66 -3.95
CA GLN A 686 -47.01 -59.92 -4.65
C GLN A 686 -46.01 -59.77 -5.80
N ASP A 687 -44.92 -60.52 -5.72
CA ASP A 687 -43.94 -60.61 -6.80
C ASP A 687 -44.60 -61.12 -8.09
N GLY A 688 -44.38 -60.39 -9.19
CA GLY A 688 -44.94 -60.73 -10.50
C GLY A 688 -46.40 -60.32 -10.71
N PHE A 689 -47.03 -59.62 -9.76
CA PHE A 689 -48.34 -59.03 -9.97
C PHE A 689 -48.27 -57.89 -11.00
N ASP A 690 -49.09 -57.98 -12.06
CA ASP A 690 -49.20 -56.98 -13.13
C ASP A 690 -50.69 -56.64 -13.32
N PRO A 691 -51.16 -55.46 -12.87
CA PRO A 691 -52.57 -55.08 -12.95
C PRO A 691 -53.09 -54.97 -14.39
N ASN A 692 -52.21 -54.87 -15.39
CA ASN A 692 -52.63 -54.89 -16.80
C ASN A 692 -53.02 -56.29 -17.29
N ARG A 693 -52.72 -57.34 -16.53
CA ARG A 693 -53.11 -58.73 -16.83
C ARG A 693 -54.34 -59.18 -16.05
N ASP A 694 -54.78 -58.39 -15.08
CA ASP A 694 -55.96 -58.67 -14.28
C ASP A 694 -57.23 -58.20 -15.01
N ALA A 695 -58.19 -59.11 -15.22
CA ALA A 695 -59.39 -58.83 -16.01
C ALA A 695 -60.30 -57.74 -15.40
N GLN A 696 -60.16 -57.43 -14.12
CA GLN A 696 -60.94 -56.38 -13.45
C GLN A 696 -60.24 -55.02 -13.46
N LEU A 697 -58.91 -54.98 -13.61
CA LEU A 697 -58.11 -53.76 -13.48
C LEU A 697 -57.48 -53.30 -14.80
N ASN A 698 -57.42 -54.15 -15.81
CA ASN A 698 -56.84 -53.85 -17.12
C ASN A 698 -57.67 -52.89 -18.00
N GLN A 699 -58.73 -52.30 -17.46
CA GLN A 699 -59.50 -51.25 -18.14
C GLN A 699 -58.71 -49.93 -18.23
N LEU A 700 -57.64 -49.79 -17.46
CA LEU A 700 -56.74 -48.64 -17.43
C LEU A 700 -55.29 -49.10 -17.68
N GLU A 701 -54.45 -48.23 -18.27
CA GLU A 701 -53.01 -48.50 -18.42
C GLU A 701 -52.29 -48.22 -17.11
N TRP A 702 -51.72 -49.26 -16.50
CA TRP A 702 -50.94 -49.16 -15.27
C TRP A 702 -49.45 -49.25 -15.57
N LYS A 703 -48.66 -48.34 -15.01
CA LYS A 703 -47.20 -48.41 -15.05
C LYS A 703 -46.63 -48.56 -13.66
N LEU A 704 -45.64 -49.41 -13.52
CA LEU A 704 -44.90 -49.56 -12.29
C LEU A 704 -44.19 -48.25 -11.98
N THR A 705 -44.39 -47.75 -10.77
CA THR A 705 -43.83 -46.51 -10.27
C THR A 705 -42.52 -46.85 -9.55
N PRO A 706 -41.35 -46.58 -10.16
CA PRO A 706 -40.08 -46.91 -9.54
C PRO A 706 -39.84 -46.06 -8.29
N VAL A 707 -39.20 -46.67 -7.29
CA VAL A 707 -38.59 -45.94 -6.18
C VAL A 707 -37.46 -45.06 -6.75
N GLU A 708 -37.36 -43.82 -6.28
CA GLU A 708 -36.29 -42.92 -6.67
C GLU A 708 -34.92 -43.54 -6.34
N GLN A 709 -34.01 -43.57 -7.31
CA GLN A 709 -32.66 -44.10 -7.06
C GLN A 709 -31.92 -43.14 -6.12
N ARG A 710 -31.50 -43.70 -4.98
CA ARG A 710 -30.73 -43.00 -3.95
C ARG A 710 -29.36 -42.58 -4.47
#